data_AF-A0A1H7VUR7-F1
#
_entry.id   AF-A0A1H7VUR7-F1
#
_cell.length_a   1.000
_cell.length_b   1.000
_cell.length_c   1.000
_cell.angle_alpha   90.00
_cell.angle_beta   90.00
_cell.angle_gamma   90.00
#
_symmetry.space_group_name_H-M   'P 1'
#
loop_
_entity.id
_entity.type
_entity.pdbx_description
1 polymer ?
#
loop_
_entity_poly.entity_id
_entity_poly.type
_entity_poly.pdbx_seq_one_letter_code
_entity_poly.pdbx_strand_id
1 'polypeptide(L)'
;MHTPDTVPVLFTTSWELWEHIQQHTAVESNTYDRALEYEIIQHLPLPGNMDNLMEALLVDHMPAENDLPETPAIHLTEVLRSHNISIEAFTGALFSTMEPFTKMLVDIYKLFEQQGITSTNNAVKIIFDFEGHGLNLEFDVEHFKEVLSRYRHLKQLLTFYEWKEPKLRELLDLFPHNWTYKLKDAGVKRWIDAYIEKGDILAPDIVLPTTDDEALDRSLAQVMRLWRAVVTEQLSYSNKRETVKDKTRYWSDDTFQEDPEKRDLKDVYFITSDAWPAYMLQSAAAFIESLDVMPFSARHEAVEKLSQQLAAYFNSLPVTEKEADALTEELIDILNLPEWKKRYDLYSVWVLTLLYKAMAPLHPAMHHTGGQLLLKFSGTHITTLETADGPLSLWSELRSPLKNPAGKSRENSMQPDYSFCINQGTGHETCVAVIECKQYQKASRSNFVNAVNDYGKGRTDAAIFLINYGPVHITSNWTLDYPDRSFIFGNVKPDVPSPHQSANQTASFTARLQEVLMALHYTQAGTPAITHFIVDISGSMQEYLRHAAFIKEITALTAQAPAAKLLAVDNTVYRTWDHAGPASLKELLALPLRGSTDLTAALKGIDVSGAVIITDEDGRKQLRSNGIRPYLLIMQEADGSIRKIEGNTYLQT
;
A
#
# COMPACT_ATOMS: atom_id res chain seq x y z
N MET A 1 -5.61 46.45 12.39
CA MET A 1 -4.28 46.63 11.77
C MET A 1 -4.44 46.16 10.33
N HIS A 2 -4.35 47.05 9.36
CA HIS A 2 -4.35 46.67 7.95
C HIS A 2 -3.04 45.93 7.66
N THR A 3 -3.13 44.67 7.24
CA THR A 3 -2.03 43.98 6.60
C THR A 3 -1.65 44.77 5.34
N PRO A 4 -0.36 45.02 5.09
CA PRO A 4 0.06 45.73 3.88
C PRO A 4 -0.31 44.88 2.66
N ASP A 5 -0.88 45.52 1.63
CA ASP A 5 -1.21 44.90 0.35
C ASP A 5 0.05 44.27 -0.26
N THR A 6 0.19 42.96 -0.11
CA THR A 6 1.24 42.17 -0.77
C THR A 6 0.87 42.04 -2.24
N VAL A 7 1.73 42.57 -3.10
CA VAL A 7 1.60 42.44 -4.56
C VAL A 7 1.76 40.95 -4.93
N PRO A 8 0.88 40.38 -5.78
CA PRO A 8 1.00 39.02 -6.28
C PRO A 8 2.40 38.68 -6.80
N VAL A 9 2.96 37.54 -6.40
CA VAL A 9 4.29 37.11 -6.87
C VAL A 9 4.10 36.14 -8.04
N LEU A 10 4.11 36.67 -9.25
CA LEU A 10 4.02 35.83 -10.46
C LEU A 10 5.36 35.13 -10.73
N PHE A 11 5.41 33.81 -10.55
CA PHE A 11 6.53 32.98 -11.00
C PHE A 11 6.38 32.70 -12.49
N THR A 12 7.41 33.01 -13.27
CA THR A 12 7.40 32.73 -14.72
C THR A 12 8.11 31.42 -15.06
N THR A 13 8.81 30.84 -14.08
CA THR A 13 9.69 29.69 -14.27
C THR A 13 9.71 28.78 -13.04
N SER A 14 10.04 27.50 -13.23
CA SER A 14 10.07 26.51 -12.13
C SER A 14 11.16 26.78 -11.09
N TRP A 15 12.30 27.36 -11.48
CA TRP A 15 13.36 27.68 -10.53
C TRP A 15 13.05 28.90 -9.68
N GLU A 16 12.32 29.89 -10.21
CA GLU A 16 11.82 31.03 -9.40
C GLU A 16 10.84 30.53 -8.33
N LEU A 17 9.95 29.61 -8.70
CA LEU A 17 9.05 28.95 -7.75
C LEU A 17 9.83 28.16 -6.69
N TRP A 18 10.84 27.38 -7.09
CA TRP A 18 11.67 26.62 -6.13
C TRP A 18 12.44 27.53 -5.18
N GLU A 19 13.07 28.60 -5.68
CA GLU A 19 13.76 29.59 -4.84
C GLU A 19 12.80 30.27 -3.86
N HIS A 20 11.58 30.55 -4.29
CA HIS A 20 10.56 31.11 -3.42
C HIS A 20 10.11 30.12 -2.33
N ILE A 21 9.89 28.85 -2.68
CA ILE A 21 9.62 27.78 -1.71
C ILE A 21 10.75 27.69 -0.68
N GLN A 22 12.02 27.69 -1.11
CA GLN A 22 13.17 27.65 -0.20
C GLN A 22 13.23 28.86 0.74
N GLN A 23 12.81 30.05 0.29
CA GLN A 23 12.80 31.26 1.11
C GLN A 23 11.68 31.27 2.17
N HIS A 24 10.57 30.59 1.91
CA HIS A 24 9.36 30.65 2.74
C HIS A 24 9.08 29.34 3.50
N THR A 25 9.91 28.31 3.29
CA THR A 25 9.81 27.06 4.02
C THR A 25 11.00 26.83 4.94
N ALA A 26 10.82 25.99 5.97
CA ALA A 26 11.91 25.49 6.81
C ALA A 26 12.76 24.40 6.12
N VAL A 27 12.69 24.31 4.78
CA VAL A 27 13.59 23.54 3.91
C VAL A 27 14.92 24.33 3.90
N GLU A 28 15.66 24.22 5.01
CA GLU A 28 16.99 24.81 5.18
C GLU A 28 18.05 23.93 4.53
N SER A 29 19.02 24.55 3.83
CA SER A 29 20.11 23.95 3.04
C SER A 29 21.10 23.08 3.82
N ASN A 30 20.60 22.15 4.63
CA ASN A 30 21.31 21.13 5.36
C ASN A 30 21.13 19.77 4.62
N THR A 31 21.60 18.67 5.20
CA THR A 31 21.57 17.34 4.54
C THR A 31 20.16 16.84 4.20
N TYR A 32 19.11 17.39 4.81
CA TYR A 32 17.71 17.06 4.52
C TYR A 32 17.29 17.47 3.11
N ASP A 33 17.62 18.70 2.73
CA ASP A 33 17.21 19.32 1.47
C ASP A 33 17.76 18.59 0.25
N ARG A 34 19.00 18.11 0.33
CA ARG A 34 19.64 17.39 -0.77
C ARG A 34 18.92 16.09 -1.12
N ALA A 35 18.35 15.40 -0.12
CA ALA A 35 17.59 14.17 -0.37
C ALA A 35 16.26 14.48 -1.07
N LEU A 36 15.57 15.53 -0.63
CA LEU A 36 14.32 15.98 -1.25
C LEU A 36 14.56 16.47 -2.68
N GLU A 37 15.55 17.34 -2.89
CA GLU A 37 15.97 17.82 -4.21
C GLU A 37 16.26 16.65 -5.16
N TYR A 38 17.01 15.66 -4.69
CA TYR A 38 17.33 14.48 -5.49
C TYR A 38 16.09 13.65 -5.83
N GLU A 39 15.17 13.43 -4.87
CA GLU A 39 13.91 12.72 -5.15
C GLU A 39 13.05 13.50 -6.16
N ILE A 40 13.01 14.82 -6.09
CA ILE A 40 12.33 15.66 -7.10
C ILE A 40 12.97 15.44 -8.47
N ILE A 41 14.30 15.50 -8.56
CA ILE A 41 15.05 15.29 -9.81
C ILE A 41 14.70 13.93 -10.43
N GLN A 42 14.56 12.87 -9.63
CA GLN A 42 14.17 11.53 -10.11
C GLN A 42 12.78 11.47 -10.74
N HIS A 43 11.91 12.43 -10.43
CA HIS A 43 10.55 12.51 -10.97
C HIS A 43 10.41 13.54 -12.08
N LEU A 44 11.45 14.32 -12.39
CA LEU A 44 11.42 15.27 -13.49
C LEU A 44 11.45 14.56 -14.86
N PRO A 45 10.73 15.09 -15.87
CA PRO A 45 10.75 14.55 -17.23
C PRO A 45 12.03 14.95 -17.97
N LEU A 46 13.18 14.44 -17.51
CA LEU A 46 14.48 14.72 -18.09
C LEU A 46 14.70 13.88 -19.37
N PRO A 47 15.40 14.41 -20.38
CA PRO A 47 15.72 13.66 -21.60
C PRO A 47 16.58 12.42 -21.28
N GLY A 48 16.27 11.28 -21.92
CA GLY A 48 16.75 9.93 -21.55
C GLY A 48 18.27 9.67 -21.54
N ASN A 49 19.13 10.67 -21.82
CA ASN A 49 20.57 10.59 -21.56
C ASN A 49 20.92 10.85 -20.08
N MET A 50 19.96 11.27 -19.24
CA MET A 50 20.17 11.47 -17.80
C MET A 50 20.20 10.19 -16.99
N ASP A 51 19.54 9.11 -17.42
CA ASP A 51 19.62 7.83 -16.71
C ASP A 51 21.08 7.34 -16.63
N ASN A 52 21.85 7.52 -17.70
CA ASN A 52 23.28 7.23 -17.71
C ASN A 52 24.11 8.19 -16.84
N LEU A 53 23.70 9.46 -16.68
CA LEU A 53 24.41 10.41 -15.82
C LEU A 53 24.08 10.17 -14.34
N MET A 54 22.81 9.89 -14.02
CA MET A 54 22.34 9.51 -12.70
C MET A 54 22.92 8.16 -12.30
N GLU A 55 22.99 7.19 -13.21
CA GLU A 55 23.65 5.90 -13.00
C GLU A 55 25.17 6.06 -12.87
N ALA A 56 25.84 6.89 -13.69
CA ALA A 56 27.26 7.20 -13.51
C ALA A 56 27.56 7.90 -12.17
N LEU A 57 26.68 8.78 -11.69
CA LEU A 57 26.79 9.43 -10.38
C LEU A 57 26.45 8.50 -9.20
N LEU A 58 25.64 7.46 -9.44
CA LEU A 58 25.29 6.44 -8.46
C LEU A 58 26.33 5.31 -8.37
N VAL A 59 26.95 4.97 -9.51
CA VAL A 59 27.82 3.79 -9.68
C VAL A 59 29.30 4.13 -9.51
N ASP A 60 29.77 5.34 -9.82
CA ASP A 60 31.21 5.61 -9.83
C ASP A 60 31.72 6.33 -8.57
N HIS A 61 32.66 5.64 -7.91
CA HIS A 61 33.54 6.04 -6.80
C HIS A 61 32.97 5.97 -5.37
N MET A 62 33.16 4.79 -4.74
CA MET A 62 33.32 4.68 -3.28
C MET A 62 34.83 4.57 -2.92
N PRO A 63 35.53 5.67 -2.59
CA PRO A 63 36.67 5.60 -1.68
C PRO A 63 36.16 5.33 -0.25
N ALA A 64 37.03 4.75 0.58
CA ALA A 64 36.78 4.60 2.00
C ALA A 64 36.49 5.96 2.67
N GLU A 65 35.60 5.95 3.65
CA GLU A 65 34.90 7.06 4.36
C GLU A 65 35.72 8.27 4.85
N ASN A 66 37.04 8.35 4.64
CA ASN A 66 37.87 9.40 5.21
C ASN A 66 38.49 10.40 4.21
N ASP A 67 38.37 10.20 2.89
CA ASP A 67 38.89 11.14 1.88
C ASP A 67 38.00 11.17 0.61
N LEU A 68 36.77 11.66 0.74
CA LEU A 68 35.91 11.93 -0.41
C LEU A 68 36.13 13.37 -0.91
N PRO A 69 36.55 13.59 -2.17
CA PRO A 69 36.27 14.87 -2.82
C PRO A 69 34.75 15.03 -2.88
N GLU A 70 34.25 16.21 -2.49
CA GLU A 70 32.83 16.54 -2.62
C GLU A 70 32.38 16.25 -4.05
N THR A 71 31.54 15.22 -4.22
CA THR A 71 30.87 14.96 -5.50
C THR A 71 30.15 16.25 -5.86
N PRO A 72 30.26 16.77 -7.10
CA PRO A 72 29.58 18.01 -7.47
C PRO A 72 28.09 17.82 -7.23
N ALA A 73 27.56 18.49 -6.20
CA ALA A 73 26.17 18.39 -5.83
C ALA A 73 25.36 18.95 -7.01
N ILE A 74 24.59 18.08 -7.68
CA ILE A 74 23.59 18.56 -8.62
C ILE A 74 22.55 19.30 -7.79
N HIS A 75 22.49 20.61 -7.96
CA HIS A 75 21.48 21.46 -7.34
C HIS A 75 20.21 21.43 -8.19
N LEU A 76 19.06 21.20 -7.56
CA LEU A 76 17.77 21.17 -8.26
C LEU A 76 17.56 22.44 -9.09
N THR A 77 17.90 23.62 -8.56
CA THR A 77 17.83 24.90 -9.28
C THR A 77 18.56 24.87 -10.62
N GLU A 78 19.75 24.25 -10.68
CA GLU A 78 20.54 24.14 -11.92
C GLU A 78 19.89 23.17 -12.91
N VAL A 79 19.30 22.07 -12.42
CA VAL A 79 18.54 21.13 -13.27
C VAL A 79 17.32 21.81 -13.87
N LEU A 80 16.55 22.54 -13.06
CA LEU A 80 15.36 23.27 -13.50
C LEU A 80 15.70 24.31 -14.57
N ARG A 81 16.79 25.08 -14.38
CA ARG A 81 17.28 26.07 -15.35
C ARG A 81 17.78 25.43 -16.64
N SER A 82 18.64 24.43 -16.55
CA SER A 82 19.33 23.82 -17.70
C SER A 82 18.39 23.02 -18.62
N HIS A 83 17.28 22.51 -18.10
CA HIS A 83 16.34 21.69 -18.85
C HIS A 83 15.02 22.38 -19.18
N ASN A 84 14.89 23.69 -18.86
CA ASN A 84 13.68 24.48 -19.08
C ASN A 84 12.42 23.75 -18.58
N ILE A 85 12.50 23.22 -17.37
CA ILE A 85 11.41 22.46 -16.74
C ILE A 85 10.24 23.42 -16.51
N SER A 86 9.05 23.05 -16.99
CA SER A 86 7.85 23.85 -16.75
C SER A 86 7.46 23.80 -15.26
N ILE A 87 6.71 24.81 -14.80
CA ILE A 87 6.21 24.84 -13.42
C ILE A 87 5.39 23.58 -13.13
N GLU A 88 4.54 23.15 -14.05
CA GLU A 88 3.70 21.97 -13.92
C GLU A 88 4.53 20.68 -13.80
N ALA A 89 5.60 20.55 -14.59
CA ALA A 89 6.48 19.40 -14.54
C ALA A 89 7.26 19.34 -13.22
N PHE A 90 7.77 20.49 -12.75
CA PHE A 90 8.43 20.58 -11.44
C PHE A 90 7.47 20.25 -10.30
N THR A 91 6.29 20.87 -10.29
CA THR A 91 5.33 20.67 -9.23
C THR A 91 4.78 19.23 -9.25
N GLY A 92 4.54 18.65 -10.43
CA GLY A 92 4.20 17.23 -10.57
C GLY A 92 5.27 16.29 -10.00
N ALA A 93 6.55 16.61 -10.21
CA ALA A 93 7.67 15.88 -9.61
C ALA A 93 7.68 16.02 -8.07
N LEU A 94 7.49 17.23 -7.56
CA LEU A 94 7.38 17.50 -6.12
C LEU A 94 6.24 16.69 -5.46
N PHE A 95 5.05 16.65 -6.07
CA PHE A 95 3.95 15.80 -5.59
C PHE A 95 4.28 14.31 -5.64
N SER A 96 4.99 13.88 -6.69
CA SER A 96 5.39 12.48 -6.80
C SER A 96 6.34 12.07 -5.68
N THR A 97 7.25 12.97 -5.27
CA THR A 97 8.13 12.80 -4.12
C THR A 97 7.36 12.68 -2.79
N MET A 98 6.26 13.41 -2.65
CA MET A 98 5.44 13.43 -1.45
C MET A 98 4.42 12.28 -1.34
N GLU A 99 4.08 11.63 -2.46
CA GLU A 99 3.08 10.58 -2.53
C GLU A 99 3.34 9.38 -1.60
N PRO A 100 4.58 8.85 -1.46
CA PRO A 100 4.87 7.78 -0.51
C PRO A 100 4.45 8.14 0.92
N PHE A 101 4.76 9.35 1.38
CA PHE A 101 4.41 9.79 2.73
C PHE A 101 2.91 9.87 2.94
N THR A 102 2.19 10.36 1.94
CA THR A 102 0.72 10.36 1.92
C THR A 102 0.16 8.95 2.09
N LYS A 103 0.75 7.95 1.40
CA LYS A 103 0.33 6.54 1.54
C LYS A 103 0.68 5.96 2.91
N MET A 104 1.85 6.29 3.47
CA MET A 104 2.21 5.90 4.83
C MET A 104 1.16 6.37 5.84
N LEU A 105 0.77 7.64 5.75
CA LEU A 105 -0.26 8.24 6.59
C LEU A 105 -1.61 7.51 6.45
N VAL A 106 -2.01 7.17 5.22
CA VAL A 106 -3.24 6.40 4.97
C VAL A 106 -3.17 4.99 5.60
N ASP A 107 -2.03 4.31 5.52
CA ASP A 107 -1.89 2.98 6.11
C ASP A 107 -1.91 3.02 7.64
N ILE A 108 -1.26 4.04 8.23
CA ILE A 108 -1.30 4.29 9.68
C ILE A 108 -2.74 4.58 10.13
N TYR A 109 -3.46 5.42 9.39
CA TYR A 109 -4.87 5.71 9.66
C TYR A 109 -5.73 4.44 9.63
N LYS A 110 -5.58 3.61 8.59
CA LYS A 110 -6.32 2.35 8.46
C LYS A 110 -6.04 1.39 9.62
N LEU A 111 -4.77 1.28 10.05
CA LEU A 111 -4.42 0.48 11.21
C LEU A 111 -5.20 0.91 12.44
N PHE A 112 -5.27 2.22 12.71
CA PHE A 112 -5.99 2.72 13.89
C PHE A 112 -7.50 2.50 13.80
N GLU A 113 -8.09 2.77 12.64
CA GLU A 113 -9.51 2.52 12.40
C GLU A 113 -9.85 1.05 12.63
N GLN A 114 -9.02 0.12 12.12
CA GLN A 114 -9.18 -1.32 12.31
C GLN A 114 -9.06 -1.76 13.76
N GLN A 115 -8.22 -1.11 14.56
CA GLN A 115 -7.99 -1.45 15.96
C GLN A 115 -8.99 -0.81 16.92
N GLY A 116 -10.04 -0.15 16.40
CA GLY A 116 -11.04 0.49 17.25
C GLY A 116 -10.45 1.62 18.10
N ILE A 117 -9.29 2.15 17.71
CA ILE A 117 -8.65 3.32 18.31
C ILE A 117 -9.51 4.52 17.90
N THR A 118 -10.56 4.78 18.69
CA THR A 118 -11.72 5.58 18.24
C THR A 118 -12.14 6.73 19.17
N SER A 119 -11.65 6.83 20.41
CA SER A 119 -12.52 7.45 21.41
C SER A 119 -12.43 8.99 21.57
N THR A 120 -13.53 9.62 21.12
CA THR A 120 -14.45 10.52 21.86
C THR A 120 -14.03 11.93 22.30
N ASN A 121 -14.95 12.88 22.04
CA ASN A 121 -14.97 14.33 22.30
C ASN A 121 -13.93 15.21 21.60
N ASN A 122 -13.23 14.66 20.60
CA ASN A 122 -12.67 15.28 19.39
C ASN A 122 -11.22 14.81 19.16
N ALA A 123 -11.09 13.97 18.13
CA ALA A 123 -9.89 13.51 17.45
C ALA A 123 -8.98 12.45 18.14
N VAL A 124 -8.69 11.38 17.38
CA VAL A 124 -7.72 10.33 17.72
C VAL A 124 -6.33 10.96 17.77
N LYS A 125 -5.62 10.87 18.91
CA LYS A 125 -4.29 11.47 19.08
C LYS A 125 -3.16 10.44 19.00
N ILE A 126 -2.22 10.61 18.08
CA ILE A 126 -0.86 10.05 18.22
C ILE A 126 -0.03 11.10 18.93
N ILE A 127 0.58 10.75 20.05
CA ILE A 127 1.50 11.65 20.75
C ILE A 127 2.89 11.05 20.61
N PHE A 128 3.75 11.75 19.89
CA PHE A 128 5.18 11.49 19.94
C PHE A 128 5.78 12.37 21.04
N ASP A 129 6.12 11.72 22.15
CA ASP A 129 6.77 12.36 23.29
C ASP A 129 8.29 12.33 23.07
N PHE A 130 8.81 13.35 22.38
CA PHE A 130 10.24 13.53 22.16
C PHE A 130 10.85 14.19 23.40
N GLU A 131 11.36 13.38 24.33
CA GLU A 131 11.99 13.89 25.56
C GLU A 131 13.03 14.99 25.25
N GLY A 132 12.91 16.15 25.90
CA GLY A 132 13.96 17.17 25.96
C GLY A 132 13.89 18.33 24.95
N HIS A 133 12.95 18.36 24.01
CA HIS A 133 12.88 19.44 23.00
C HIS A 133 11.58 20.26 22.97
N GLY A 134 10.63 20.02 23.89
CA GLY A 134 9.44 20.86 24.06
C GLY A 134 8.43 20.86 22.90
N LEU A 135 8.68 20.04 21.86
CA LEU A 135 7.80 19.87 20.72
C LEU A 135 7.25 18.44 20.74
N ASN A 136 6.19 18.23 21.50
CA ASN A 136 5.38 17.03 21.33
C ASN A 136 4.66 17.15 19.99
N LEU A 137 4.85 16.17 19.12
CA LEU A 137 4.08 16.11 17.89
C LEU A 137 2.79 15.36 18.23
N GLU A 138 1.75 16.14 18.47
CA GLU A 138 0.39 15.63 18.63
C GLU A 138 -0.27 15.62 17.27
N PHE A 139 -0.63 14.43 16.81
CA PHE A 139 -1.38 14.25 15.59
C PHE A 139 -2.79 13.89 15.90
N ASP A 140 -3.72 14.66 15.37
CA ASP A 140 -5.11 14.29 15.42
C ASP A 140 -5.56 13.74 14.03
N VAL A 141 -6.47 12.76 14.03
CA VAL A 141 -6.96 12.15 12.78
C VAL A 141 -7.64 13.16 11.84
N GLU A 142 -8.26 14.21 12.37
CA GLU A 142 -8.89 15.24 11.56
C GLU A 142 -7.83 16.14 10.92
N HIS A 143 -6.75 16.49 11.62
CA HIS A 143 -5.56 17.14 11.07
C HIS A 143 -4.95 16.29 9.94
N PHE A 144 -4.88 14.96 10.10
CA PHE A 144 -4.45 14.09 9.00
C PHE A 144 -5.40 14.14 7.80
N LYS A 145 -6.71 14.10 8.02
CA LYS A 145 -7.69 14.21 6.93
C LYS A 145 -7.61 15.57 6.25
N GLU A 146 -7.39 16.64 7.01
CA GLU A 146 -7.21 17.99 6.51
C GLU A 146 -5.95 18.08 5.64
N VAL A 147 -4.80 17.63 6.14
CA VAL A 147 -3.55 17.57 5.37
C VAL A 147 -3.72 16.75 4.09
N LEU A 148 -4.33 15.56 4.18
CA LEU A 148 -4.61 14.73 3.00
C LEU A 148 -5.59 15.41 2.03
N SER A 149 -6.57 16.15 2.54
CA SER A 149 -7.54 16.89 1.73
C SER A 149 -6.87 18.05 1.00
N ARG A 150 -6.06 18.85 1.71
CA ARG A 150 -5.25 19.95 1.15
C ARG A 150 -4.29 19.42 0.08
N TYR A 151 -3.58 18.34 0.38
CA TYR A 151 -2.70 17.68 -0.59
C TYR A 151 -3.44 17.22 -1.85
N ARG A 152 -4.60 16.57 -1.69
CA ARG A 152 -5.43 16.13 -2.82
C ARG A 152 -5.98 17.31 -3.61
N HIS A 153 -6.45 18.33 -2.92
CA HIS A 153 -6.99 19.56 -3.50
C HIS A 153 -5.92 20.25 -4.33
N LEU A 154 -4.73 20.45 -3.77
CA LEU A 154 -3.63 21.12 -4.44
C LEU A 154 -3.09 20.31 -5.64
N LYS A 155 -2.95 18.97 -5.51
CA LYS A 155 -2.64 18.08 -6.65
C LYS A 155 -3.67 18.19 -7.79
N GLN A 156 -4.93 18.51 -7.47
CA GLN A 156 -6.00 18.70 -8.45
C GLN A 156 -5.99 20.09 -9.07
N LEU A 157 -5.78 21.14 -8.26
CA LEU A 157 -5.68 22.51 -8.74
C LEU A 157 -4.50 22.72 -9.69
N LEU A 158 -3.37 22.04 -9.45
CA LEU A 158 -2.22 22.03 -10.37
C LEU A 158 -2.51 21.39 -11.74
N THR A 159 -3.66 20.74 -11.88
CA THR A 159 -4.21 20.39 -13.18
C THR A 159 -5.19 21.49 -13.61
N PHE A 160 -4.65 22.61 -14.10
CA PHE A 160 -5.45 23.78 -14.43
C PHE A 160 -6.30 23.59 -15.68
N TYR A 161 -7.61 23.45 -15.45
CA TYR A 161 -8.62 23.89 -16.39
C TYR A 161 -9.71 24.57 -15.57
N GLU A 162 -9.89 25.88 -15.72
CA GLU A 162 -11.12 26.52 -15.23
C GLU A 162 -12.27 25.91 -16.05
N TRP A 163 -13.03 25.03 -15.39
CA TRP A 163 -14.19 24.41 -16.02
C TRP A 163 -15.44 25.14 -15.57
N LYS A 164 -16.22 25.52 -16.57
CA LYS A 164 -17.61 25.93 -16.42
C LYS A 164 -18.48 24.88 -17.07
N GLU A 165 -19.72 24.80 -16.64
CA GLU A 165 -20.67 23.84 -17.17
C GLU A 165 -20.73 23.84 -18.73
N PRO A 166 -20.73 24.99 -19.42
CA PRO A 166 -20.78 24.99 -20.88
C PRO A 166 -19.55 24.36 -21.54
N LYS A 167 -18.36 24.54 -20.94
CA LYS A 167 -17.12 23.97 -21.44
C LYS A 167 -17.05 22.46 -21.20
N LEU A 168 -17.53 22.00 -20.04
CA LEU A 168 -17.65 20.56 -19.80
C LEU A 168 -18.63 19.89 -20.77
N ARG A 169 -19.74 20.55 -21.11
CA ARG A 169 -20.64 20.05 -22.18
C ARG A 169 -19.94 19.99 -23.53
N GLU A 170 -19.22 21.05 -23.92
CA GLU A 170 -18.43 21.09 -25.15
C GLU A 170 -17.44 19.91 -25.22
N LEU A 171 -16.77 19.58 -24.11
CA LEU A 171 -15.90 18.42 -24.02
C LEU A 171 -16.64 17.10 -24.24
N LEU A 172 -17.81 16.94 -23.61
CA LEU A 172 -18.64 15.74 -23.77
C LEU A 172 -19.07 15.56 -25.24
N ASP A 173 -19.40 16.66 -25.92
CA ASP A 173 -19.84 16.69 -27.32
C ASP A 173 -18.74 16.30 -28.31
N LEU A 174 -17.46 16.34 -27.91
CA LEU A 174 -16.35 15.83 -28.72
C LEU A 174 -16.40 14.32 -28.89
N PHE A 175 -17.03 13.61 -27.96
CA PHE A 175 -17.16 12.16 -28.03
C PHE A 175 -18.41 11.75 -28.82
N PRO A 176 -18.35 10.64 -29.59
CA PRO A 176 -19.53 10.09 -30.23
C PRO A 176 -20.63 9.78 -29.21
N HIS A 177 -21.87 10.17 -29.51
CA HIS A 177 -23.03 9.95 -28.65
C HIS A 177 -23.43 8.47 -28.61
N ASN A 178 -22.67 7.68 -27.87
CA ASN A 178 -22.79 6.23 -27.77
C ASN A 178 -23.45 5.80 -26.45
N TRP A 179 -24.52 6.50 -26.03
CA TRP A 179 -25.14 6.28 -24.71
C TRP A 179 -25.80 4.91 -24.58
N THR A 180 -26.10 4.26 -25.70
CA THR A 180 -26.63 2.88 -25.76
C THR A 180 -25.55 1.81 -25.80
N TYR A 181 -24.26 2.20 -25.83
CA TYR A 181 -23.16 1.26 -25.87
C TYR A 181 -23.07 0.46 -24.57
N LYS A 182 -22.92 -0.86 -24.70
CA LYS A 182 -22.78 -1.77 -23.56
C LYS A 182 -21.30 -1.91 -23.22
N LEU A 183 -20.85 -1.15 -22.20
CA LEU A 183 -19.48 -1.20 -21.69
C LEU A 183 -19.11 -2.61 -21.22
N LYS A 184 -17.90 -3.04 -21.56
CA LYS A 184 -17.30 -4.29 -21.11
C LYS A 184 -16.54 -4.11 -19.80
N ASP A 185 -15.96 -2.93 -19.56
CA ASP A 185 -15.23 -2.64 -18.33
C ASP A 185 -16.16 -2.64 -17.11
N ALA A 186 -15.97 -3.62 -16.21
CA ALA A 186 -16.79 -3.81 -15.02
C ALA A 186 -16.57 -2.70 -13.98
N GLY A 187 -15.37 -2.11 -13.90
CA GLY A 187 -15.04 -1.03 -12.98
C GLY A 187 -15.72 0.27 -13.36
N VAL A 188 -15.63 0.64 -14.65
CA VAL A 188 -16.33 1.79 -15.23
C VAL A 188 -17.84 1.64 -15.07
N LYS A 189 -18.39 0.48 -15.43
CA LYS A 189 -19.82 0.19 -15.29
C LYS A 189 -20.29 0.33 -13.83
N ARG A 190 -19.56 -0.27 -12.89
CA ARG A 190 -19.88 -0.18 -11.46
C ARG A 190 -19.91 1.27 -10.97
N TRP A 191 -18.97 2.10 -11.43
CA TRP A 191 -18.93 3.51 -11.06
C TRP A 191 -20.13 4.28 -11.61
N ILE A 192 -20.46 4.09 -12.89
CA ILE A 192 -21.62 4.71 -13.54
C ILE A 192 -22.93 4.27 -12.88
N ASP A 193 -23.12 2.96 -12.65
CA ASP A 193 -24.33 2.41 -12.02
C ASP A 193 -24.50 2.98 -10.60
N ALA A 194 -23.41 3.07 -9.82
CA ALA A 194 -23.44 3.69 -8.50
C ALA A 194 -23.87 5.17 -8.57
N TYR A 195 -23.29 5.93 -9.50
CA TYR A 195 -23.57 7.35 -9.64
C TYR A 195 -24.98 7.65 -10.16
N ILE A 196 -25.45 6.91 -11.18
CA ILE A 196 -26.74 7.12 -11.84
C ILE A 196 -27.89 6.49 -11.06
N GLU A 197 -27.78 5.21 -10.71
CA GLU A 197 -28.90 4.45 -10.15
C GLU A 197 -29.04 4.65 -8.64
N LYS A 198 -27.90 4.75 -7.93
CA LYS A 198 -27.89 4.86 -6.46
C LYS A 198 -27.65 6.28 -5.96
N GLY A 199 -27.21 7.18 -6.84
CA GLY A 199 -26.77 8.52 -6.47
C GLY A 199 -25.51 8.51 -5.59
N ASP A 200 -24.74 7.43 -5.62
CA ASP A 200 -23.49 7.28 -4.88
C ASP A 200 -22.33 7.88 -5.69
N ILE A 201 -21.63 8.85 -5.11
CA ILE A 201 -20.38 9.36 -5.69
C ILE A 201 -19.24 8.54 -5.12
N LEU A 202 -18.64 7.70 -5.97
CA LEU A 202 -17.47 6.90 -5.59
C LEU A 202 -16.19 7.69 -5.82
N ALA A 203 -15.09 7.23 -5.20
CA ALA A 203 -13.77 7.78 -5.46
C ALA A 203 -13.45 7.76 -6.97
N PRO A 204 -12.75 8.77 -7.51
CA PRO A 204 -12.49 8.87 -8.93
C PRO A 204 -11.23 8.09 -9.36
N ASP A 205 -11.17 6.80 -8.97
CA ASP A 205 -10.02 5.90 -9.14
C ASP A 205 -10.04 5.11 -10.46
N ILE A 206 -10.89 5.52 -11.41
CA ILE A 206 -11.00 4.87 -12.72
C ILE A 206 -9.80 5.20 -13.61
N VAL A 207 -9.25 4.17 -14.25
CA VAL A 207 -8.19 4.25 -15.26
C VAL A 207 -8.74 3.69 -16.56
N LEU A 208 -8.67 4.46 -17.65
CA LEU A 208 -9.08 3.99 -18.96
C LEU A 208 -7.97 3.17 -19.62
N PRO A 209 -8.29 2.15 -20.46
CA PRO A 209 -7.31 1.43 -21.26
C PRO A 209 -6.55 2.36 -22.24
N THR A 210 -5.33 1.99 -22.60
CA THR A 210 -4.54 2.68 -23.64
C THR A 210 -5.07 2.36 -25.05
N THR A 211 -4.90 3.30 -25.97
CA THR A 211 -5.37 3.19 -27.36
C THR A 211 -4.29 2.77 -28.35
N ASP A 212 -3.07 2.53 -27.87
CA ASP A 212 -1.83 2.35 -28.65
C ASP A 212 -1.47 3.58 -29.52
N ASP A 213 -2.07 4.74 -29.23
CA ASP A 213 -1.78 6.02 -29.87
C ASP A 213 -1.39 7.04 -28.81
N GLU A 214 -0.10 7.40 -28.77
CA GLU A 214 0.43 8.26 -27.71
C GLU A 214 -0.23 9.64 -27.65
N ALA A 215 -0.66 10.20 -28.80
CA ALA A 215 -1.24 11.54 -28.84
C ALA A 215 -2.65 11.53 -28.26
N LEU A 216 -3.46 10.54 -28.64
CA LEU A 216 -4.78 10.35 -28.07
C LEU A 216 -4.69 9.97 -26.59
N ASP A 217 -3.78 9.07 -26.21
CA ASP A 217 -3.61 8.65 -24.81
C ASP A 217 -3.21 9.84 -23.91
N ARG A 218 -2.35 10.75 -24.38
CA ARG A 218 -2.06 12.01 -23.66
C ARG A 218 -3.30 12.89 -23.49
N SER A 219 -4.12 13.01 -24.54
CA SER A 219 -5.35 13.82 -24.52
C SER A 219 -6.43 13.21 -23.62
N LEU A 220 -6.62 11.89 -23.68
CA LEU A 220 -7.52 11.15 -22.79
C LEU A 220 -7.07 11.25 -21.33
N ALA A 221 -5.76 11.26 -21.07
CA ALA A 221 -5.25 11.52 -19.73
C ALA A 221 -5.64 12.93 -19.23
N GLN A 222 -5.64 13.96 -20.09
CA GLN A 222 -6.14 15.30 -19.74
C GLN A 222 -7.65 15.29 -19.44
N VAL A 223 -8.45 14.63 -20.28
CA VAL A 223 -9.90 14.42 -20.05
C VAL A 223 -10.14 13.78 -18.69
N MET A 224 -9.42 12.70 -18.40
CA MET A 224 -9.59 11.99 -17.13
C MET A 224 -9.12 12.82 -15.94
N ARG A 225 -8.09 13.65 -16.07
CA ARG A 225 -7.72 14.58 -14.99
C ARG A 225 -8.84 15.59 -14.70
N LEU A 226 -9.43 16.19 -15.73
CA LEU A 226 -10.56 17.10 -15.59
C LEU A 226 -11.78 16.40 -14.97
N TRP A 227 -12.09 15.19 -15.41
CA TRP A 227 -13.15 14.37 -14.82
C TRP A 227 -12.92 14.10 -13.33
N ARG A 228 -11.70 13.73 -12.92
CA ARG A 228 -11.37 13.49 -11.51
C ARG A 228 -11.49 14.76 -10.66
N ALA A 229 -11.13 15.92 -11.21
CA ALA A 229 -11.27 17.20 -10.53
C ALA A 229 -12.76 17.49 -10.24
N VAL A 230 -13.64 17.31 -11.23
CA VAL A 230 -15.09 17.49 -11.07
C VAL A 230 -15.67 16.54 -10.01
N VAL A 231 -15.33 15.24 -10.07
CA VAL A 231 -15.84 14.26 -9.10
C VAL A 231 -15.34 14.55 -7.69
N THR A 232 -14.08 14.98 -7.54
CA THR A 232 -13.54 15.31 -6.22
C THR A 232 -14.17 16.55 -5.64
N GLU A 233 -14.41 17.56 -6.48
CA GLU A 233 -15.16 18.75 -6.09
C GLU A 233 -16.53 18.34 -5.53
N GLN A 234 -17.27 17.46 -6.21
CA GLN A 234 -18.54 16.94 -5.68
C GLN A 234 -18.39 16.19 -4.34
N LEU A 235 -17.36 15.33 -4.23
CA LEU A 235 -17.07 14.58 -3.00
C LEU A 235 -16.76 15.49 -1.80
N SER A 236 -16.22 16.68 -2.02
CA SER A 236 -15.98 17.66 -0.95
C SER A 236 -17.29 18.10 -0.27
N TYR A 237 -18.42 18.07 -0.99
CA TYR A 237 -19.73 18.37 -0.43
C TYR A 237 -20.40 17.14 0.18
N SER A 238 -20.37 15.99 -0.51
CA SER A 238 -20.97 14.72 -0.05
C SER A 238 -20.60 13.55 -0.96
N ASN A 239 -20.65 12.33 -0.42
CA ASN A 239 -20.66 11.10 -1.22
C ASN A 239 -22.04 10.75 -1.81
N LYS A 240 -23.06 11.58 -1.61
CA LYS A 240 -24.40 11.42 -2.17
C LYS A 240 -24.72 12.56 -3.13
N ARG A 241 -24.99 12.22 -4.39
CA ARG A 241 -25.33 13.13 -5.48
C ARG A 241 -26.46 14.09 -5.12
N GLU A 242 -27.52 13.60 -4.48
CA GLU A 242 -28.65 14.46 -4.09
C GLU A 242 -28.25 15.45 -3.00
N THR A 243 -27.41 15.04 -2.04
CA THR A 243 -26.89 15.96 -1.03
C THR A 243 -25.96 17.01 -1.61
N VAL A 244 -25.14 16.66 -2.61
CA VAL A 244 -24.34 17.65 -3.35
C VAL A 244 -25.25 18.66 -4.02
N LYS A 245 -26.29 18.19 -4.75
CA LYS A 245 -27.28 19.07 -5.38
C LYS A 245 -27.97 19.98 -4.37
N ASP A 246 -28.45 19.44 -3.24
CA ASP A 246 -29.13 20.25 -2.23
C ASP A 246 -28.21 21.32 -1.65
N LYS A 247 -26.94 20.98 -1.37
CA LYS A 247 -25.96 21.93 -0.85
C LYS A 247 -25.60 23.03 -1.84
N THR A 248 -25.55 22.71 -3.14
CA THR A 248 -25.19 23.67 -4.19
C THR A 248 -26.40 24.43 -4.75
N ARG A 249 -27.62 23.91 -4.57
CA ARG A 249 -28.88 24.52 -5.01
C ARG A 249 -29.22 25.83 -4.32
N TYR A 250 -29.00 25.93 -3.00
CA TYR A 250 -29.34 27.15 -2.25
C TYR A 250 -28.54 28.39 -2.67
N TRP A 251 -27.48 28.21 -3.45
CA TRP A 251 -26.60 29.28 -3.90
C TRP A 251 -26.93 29.78 -5.32
N SER A 252 -27.88 29.14 -6.03
CA SER A 252 -28.31 29.58 -7.37
C SER A 252 -29.49 30.56 -7.37
N ASP A 253 -30.16 30.76 -6.23
CA ASP A 253 -31.31 31.67 -6.10
C ASP A 253 -30.85 33.06 -5.63
N ASP A 254 -30.34 33.89 -6.56
CA ASP A 254 -30.26 35.37 -6.66
C ASP A 254 -30.13 36.29 -5.41
N THR A 255 -29.94 35.79 -4.20
CA THR A 255 -30.17 36.57 -2.96
C THR A 255 -28.98 36.73 -2.02
N PHE A 256 -27.77 36.28 -2.39
CA PHE A 256 -26.58 36.52 -1.57
C PHE A 256 -25.39 37.05 -2.37
N GLN A 257 -24.64 37.95 -1.71
CA GLN A 257 -23.42 38.57 -2.23
C GLN A 257 -22.43 37.49 -2.69
N GLU A 258 -21.91 37.66 -3.91
CA GLU A 258 -20.83 36.84 -4.46
C GLU A 258 -19.69 36.77 -3.45
N ASP A 259 -19.45 35.58 -2.92
CA ASP A 259 -18.25 35.24 -2.17
C ASP A 259 -17.20 34.82 -3.21
N PRO A 260 -16.23 35.70 -3.56
CA PRO A 260 -15.30 35.46 -4.67
C PRO A 260 -14.36 34.27 -4.45
N GLU A 261 -14.31 33.71 -3.23
CA GLU A 261 -13.54 32.50 -2.90
C GLU A 261 -14.31 31.21 -3.16
N LYS A 262 -15.62 31.26 -3.38
CA LYS A 262 -16.41 30.08 -3.71
C LYS A 262 -16.54 29.97 -5.22
N ARG A 263 -15.91 28.92 -5.78
CA ARG A 263 -16.13 28.45 -7.15
C ARG A 263 -17.63 28.43 -7.45
N ASP A 264 -18.03 28.78 -8.67
CA ASP A 264 -19.45 28.96 -9.01
C ASP A 264 -20.26 27.70 -8.69
N LEU A 265 -20.93 27.68 -7.53
CA LEU A 265 -21.70 26.54 -7.03
C LEU A 265 -22.80 26.14 -8.01
N LYS A 266 -23.20 27.07 -8.87
CA LYS A 266 -24.09 26.85 -10.02
C LYS A 266 -23.52 25.81 -10.99
N ASP A 267 -22.24 25.90 -11.34
CA ASP A 267 -21.58 24.94 -12.22
C ASP A 267 -21.62 23.55 -11.59
N VAL A 268 -21.21 23.43 -10.31
CA VAL A 268 -21.26 22.16 -9.56
C VAL A 268 -22.68 21.60 -9.54
N TYR A 269 -23.69 22.44 -9.29
CA TYR A 269 -25.10 22.03 -9.30
C TYR A 269 -25.53 21.47 -10.66
N PHE A 270 -25.28 22.18 -11.76
CA PHE A 270 -25.72 21.76 -13.09
C PHE A 270 -25.00 20.49 -13.56
N ILE A 271 -23.69 20.41 -13.39
CA ILE A 271 -22.87 19.24 -13.74
C ILE A 271 -23.32 18.00 -12.95
N THR A 272 -23.66 18.19 -11.67
CA THR A 272 -24.20 17.13 -10.83
C THR A 272 -25.61 16.72 -11.26
N SER A 273 -26.47 17.69 -11.57
CA SER A 273 -27.86 17.48 -11.98
C SER A 273 -27.97 16.77 -13.33
N ASP A 274 -27.08 17.07 -14.25
CA ASP A 274 -27.06 16.45 -15.59
C ASP A 274 -26.23 15.17 -15.64
N ALA A 275 -25.72 14.72 -14.49
CA ALA A 275 -24.89 13.53 -14.37
C ALA A 275 -23.69 13.51 -15.33
N TRP A 276 -23.13 14.69 -15.61
CA TRP A 276 -22.01 14.84 -16.54
C TRP A 276 -20.83 13.90 -16.22
N PRO A 277 -20.42 13.66 -14.95
CA PRO A 277 -19.35 12.72 -14.66
C PRO A 277 -19.61 11.31 -15.20
N ALA A 278 -20.83 10.80 -15.07
CA ALA A 278 -21.18 9.47 -15.57
C ALA A 278 -21.19 9.44 -17.11
N TYR A 279 -21.76 10.45 -17.76
CA TYR A 279 -21.82 10.50 -19.22
C TYR A 279 -20.45 10.70 -19.87
N MET A 280 -19.62 11.56 -19.29
CA MET A 280 -18.24 11.77 -19.75
C MET A 280 -17.44 10.48 -19.67
N LEU A 281 -17.52 9.79 -18.53
CA LEU A 281 -16.83 8.52 -18.34
C LEU A 281 -17.34 7.44 -19.31
N GLN A 282 -18.66 7.35 -19.49
CA GLN A 282 -19.27 6.42 -20.44
C GLN A 282 -18.81 6.68 -21.87
N SER A 283 -18.83 7.93 -22.31
CA SER A 283 -18.47 8.32 -23.67
C SER A 283 -16.99 8.05 -23.97
N ALA A 284 -16.09 8.35 -23.02
CA ALA A 284 -14.68 8.06 -23.17
C ALA A 284 -14.40 6.55 -23.21
N ALA A 285 -14.96 5.77 -22.29
CA ALA A 285 -14.78 4.32 -22.27
C ALA A 285 -15.39 3.64 -23.51
N ALA A 286 -16.60 4.03 -23.91
CA ALA A 286 -17.27 3.48 -25.09
C ALA A 286 -16.50 3.81 -26.39
N PHE A 287 -15.89 4.99 -26.48
CA PHE A 287 -15.02 5.32 -27.62
C PHE A 287 -13.83 4.37 -27.69
N ILE A 288 -13.09 4.20 -26.59
CA ILE A 288 -11.93 3.30 -26.53
C ILE A 288 -12.32 1.86 -26.90
N GLU A 289 -13.36 1.30 -26.27
CA GLU A 289 -13.81 -0.06 -26.57
C GLU A 289 -14.35 -0.22 -28.01
N SER A 290 -14.76 0.87 -28.66
CA SER A 290 -15.20 0.83 -30.05
C SER A 290 -14.03 0.74 -31.04
N LEU A 291 -12.84 1.22 -30.67
CA LEU A 291 -11.65 1.15 -31.54
C LEU A 291 -11.25 -0.30 -31.83
N ASP A 292 -11.47 -1.22 -30.89
CA ASP A 292 -11.14 -2.64 -31.02
C ASP A 292 -11.90 -3.36 -32.14
N VAL A 293 -13.09 -2.86 -32.47
CA VAL A 293 -13.97 -3.47 -33.48
C VAL A 293 -13.99 -2.69 -34.79
N MET A 294 -13.29 -1.55 -34.85
CA MET A 294 -13.18 -0.75 -36.06
C MET A 294 -12.15 -1.35 -37.03
N PRO A 295 -12.41 -1.33 -38.35
CA PRO A 295 -11.38 -1.56 -39.34
C PRO A 295 -10.21 -0.59 -39.15
N PHE A 296 -8.98 -1.03 -39.42
CA PHE A 296 -7.76 -0.25 -39.17
C PHE A 296 -7.81 1.19 -39.71
N SER A 297 -8.30 1.38 -40.94
CA SER A 297 -8.42 2.71 -41.55
C SER A 297 -9.41 3.61 -40.82
N ALA A 298 -10.54 3.06 -40.36
CA ALA A 298 -11.55 3.80 -39.61
C ALA A 298 -11.10 4.09 -38.17
N ARG A 299 -10.37 3.16 -37.54
CA ARG A 299 -9.72 3.37 -36.24
C ARG A 299 -8.76 4.55 -36.31
N HIS A 300 -7.86 4.56 -37.30
CA HIS A 300 -6.87 5.62 -37.46
C HIS A 300 -7.53 6.99 -37.66
N GLU A 301 -8.53 7.09 -38.55
CA GLU A 301 -9.28 8.33 -38.78
C GLU A 301 -10.00 8.83 -37.50
N ALA A 302 -10.64 7.92 -36.76
CA ALA A 302 -11.33 8.27 -35.52
C ALA A 302 -10.37 8.76 -34.43
N VAL A 303 -9.23 8.08 -34.27
CA VAL A 303 -8.18 8.44 -33.30
C VAL A 303 -7.58 9.81 -33.63
N GLU A 304 -7.18 10.03 -34.88
CA GLU A 304 -6.59 11.29 -35.32
C GLU A 304 -7.58 12.45 -35.11
N LYS A 305 -8.83 12.26 -35.53
CA LYS A 305 -9.88 13.28 -35.40
C LYS A 305 -10.12 13.66 -33.93
N LEU A 306 -10.32 12.69 -33.04
CA LEU A 306 -10.59 12.98 -31.63
C LEU A 306 -9.36 13.61 -30.96
N SER A 307 -8.16 13.11 -31.25
CA SER A 307 -6.91 13.67 -30.73
C SER A 307 -6.74 15.15 -31.08
N GLN A 308 -7.00 15.52 -32.35
CA GLN A 308 -6.98 16.92 -32.80
C GLN A 308 -8.05 17.77 -32.12
N GLN A 309 -9.27 17.26 -31.97
CA GLN A 309 -10.38 17.98 -31.33
C GLN A 309 -10.10 18.23 -29.84
N LEU A 310 -9.58 17.23 -29.11
CA LEU A 310 -9.22 17.37 -27.71
C LEU A 310 -8.06 18.35 -27.51
N ALA A 311 -7.02 18.26 -28.35
CA ALA A 311 -5.91 19.21 -28.30
C ALA A 311 -6.38 20.65 -28.53
N ALA A 312 -7.24 20.87 -29.53
CA ALA A 312 -7.82 22.18 -29.79
C ALA A 312 -8.68 22.69 -28.62
N TYR A 313 -9.50 21.81 -28.03
CA TYR A 313 -10.33 22.15 -26.86
C TYR A 313 -9.48 22.60 -25.67
N PHE A 314 -8.48 21.81 -25.28
CA PHE A 314 -7.64 22.14 -24.13
C PHE A 314 -6.78 23.40 -24.36
N ASN A 315 -6.33 23.64 -25.59
CA ASN A 315 -5.65 24.89 -25.95
C ASN A 315 -6.57 26.12 -25.91
N SER A 316 -7.89 25.94 -25.89
CA SER A 316 -8.88 27.03 -25.88
C SER A 316 -9.36 27.43 -24.48
N LEU A 317 -9.03 26.64 -23.45
CA LEU A 317 -9.50 26.90 -22.10
C LEU A 317 -8.76 28.07 -21.46
N PRO A 318 -9.46 28.97 -20.73
CA PRO A 318 -8.80 30.04 -20.00
C PRO A 318 -7.91 29.44 -18.91
N VAL A 319 -6.67 29.91 -18.86
CA VAL A 319 -5.74 29.66 -17.76
C VAL A 319 -5.77 30.91 -16.88
N THR A 320 -6.25 30.79 -15.65
CA THR A 320 -6.55 31.95 -14.81
C THR A 320 -5.43 32.15 -13.81
N GLU A 321 -4.69 33.26 -13.94
CA GLU A 321 -3.47 33.62 -13.16
C GLU A 321 -3.71 33.83 -11.65
N LYS A 322 -4.95 33.74 -11.16
CA LYS A 322 -5.33 34.14 -9.80
C LYS A 322 -5.16 33.07 -8.73
N GLU A 323 -4.91 31.82 -9.10
CA GLU A 323 -4.76 30.70 -8.16
C GLU A 323 -3.29 30.42 -7.80
N ALA A 324 -2.31 30.95 -8.55
CA ALA A 324 -0.89 30.61 -8.39
C ALA A 324 -0.33 31.02 -7.02
N ASP A 325 -0.68 32.19 -6.49
CA ASP A 325 -0.23 32.64 -5.18
C ASP A 325 -0.86 31.80 -4.05
N ALA A 326 -2.18 31.59 -4.08
CA ALA A 326 -2.86 30.77 -3.10
C ALA A 326 -2.35 29.32 -3.10
N LEU A 327 -2.05 28.78 -4.28
CA LEU A 327 -1.44 27.47 -4.45
C LEU A 327 0.01 27.42 -3.97
N THR A 328 0.76 28.50 -4.18
CA THR A 328 2.12 28.60 -3.68
C THR A 328 2.12 28.64 -2.16
N GLU A 329 1.24 29.42 -1.53
CA GLU A 329 1.06 29.46 -0.08
C GLU A 329 0.59 28.12 0.48
N GLU A 330 -0.41 27.46 -0.14
CA GLU A 330 -0.83 26.13 0.28
C GLU A 330 0.28 25.08 0.12
N LEU A 331 1.09 25.19 -0.94
CA LEU A 331 2.25 24.32 -1.14
C LEU A 331 3.33 24.57 -0.08
N ILE A 332 3.62 25.83 0.22
CA ILE A 332 4.54 26.26 1.29
C ILE A 332 4.06 25.71 2.63
N ASP A 333 2.78 25.88 2.95
CA ASP A 333 2.17 25.34 4.17
C ASP A 333 2.32 23.83 4.26
N ILE A 334 2.02 23.12 3.17
CA ILE A 334 2.18 21.68 3.09
C ILE A 334 3.65 21.29 3.31
N LEU A 335 4.62 21.99 2.71
CA LEU A 335 6.05 21.73 2.91
C LEU A 335 6.56 22.15 4.29
N ASN A 336 5.87 23.07 4.95
CA ASN A 336 6.15 23.52 6.31
C ASN A 336 5.52 22.64 7.39
N LEU A 337 4.75 21.62 7.00
CA LEU A 337 4.18 20.66 7.94
C LEU A 337 5.27 20.07 8.85
N PRO A 338 5.12 20.16 10.18
CA PRO A 338 6.12 19.67 11.14
C PRO A 338 6.47 18.18 10.96
N GLU A 339 5.55 17.41 10.38
CA GLU A 339 5.66 16.03 9.92
C GLU A 339 6.94 15.76 9.13
N TRP A 340 7.32 16.69 8.25
CA TRP A 340 8.49 16.54 7.37
C TRP A 340 9.79 16.45 8.15
N LYS A 341 9.89 17.20 9.25
CA LYS A 341 11.06 17.15 10.16
C LYS A 341 11.13 15.84 10.94
N LYS A 342 10.02 15.09 10.99
CA LYS A 342 9.87 13.80 11.69
C LYS A 342 9.61 12.64 10.73
N ARG A 343 9.99 12.78 9.45
CA ARG A 343 9.77 11.76 8.42
C ARG A 343 10.37 10.39 8.75
N TYR A 344 11.46 10.36 9.52
CA TYR A 344 12.11 9.12 9.95
C TYR A 344 11.27 8.40 11.01
N ASP A 345 10.67 9.15 11.94
CA ASP A 345 9.72 8.62 12.92
C ASP A 345 8.45 8.15 12.23
N LEU A 346 7.91 8.95 11.29
CA LEU A 346 6.77 8.57 10.47
C LEU A 346 7.02 7.25 9.72
N TYR A 347 8.22 7.08 9.16
CA TYR A 347 8.63 5.84 8.51
C TYR A 347 8.65 4.66 9.49
N SER A 348 9.26 4.82 10.66
CA SER A 348 9.27 3.78 11.70
C SER A 348 7.86 3.40 12.15
N VAL A 349 6.94 4.37 12.29
CA VAL A 349 5.53 4.09 12.61
C VAL A 349 4.79 3.46 11.45
N TRP A 350 5.08 3.83 10.20
CA TRP A 350 4.51 3.12 9.06
C TRP A 350 4.96 1.66 9.03
N VAL A 351 6.19 1.36 9.39
CA VAL A 351 6.67 -0.02 9.51
C VAL A 351 5.83 -0.81 10.52
N LEU A 352 5.36 -0.20 11.62
CA LEU A 352 4.45 -0.87 12.55
C LEU A 352 3.19 -1.41 11.85
N THR A 353 2.69 -0.71 10.82
CA THR A 353 1.55 -1.20 10.00
C THR A 353 1.91 -2.49 9.26
N LEU A 354 3.16 -2.62 8.79
CA LEU A 354 3.66 -3.84 8.15
C LEU A 354 3.87 -4.97 9.16
N LEU A 355 4.41 -4.66 10.34
CA LEU A 355 4.52 -5.63 11.43
C LEU A 355 3.13 -6.17 11.80
N TYR A 356 2.14 -5.29 11.92
CA TYR A 356 0.76 -5.66 12.19
C TYR A 356 0.17 -6.55 11.11
N LYS A 357 0.43 -6.22 9.84
CA LYS A 357 0.03 -7.05 8.70
C LYS A 357 0.67 -8.45 8.74
N ALA A 358 1.96 -8.56 9.08
CA ALA A 358 2.65 -9.83 9.23
C ALA A 358 2.06 -10.68 10.38
N MET A 359 1.60 -10.01 11.44
CA MET A 359 0.98 -10.64 12.60
C MET A 359 -0.49 -11.01 12.39
N ALA A 360 -1.20 -10.43 11.42
CA ALA A 360 -2.65 -10.55 11.29
C ALA A 360 -3.21 -11.98 11.39
N PRO A 361 -2.57 -13.03 10.82
CA PRO A 361 -3.05 -14.41 10.95
C PRO A 361 -3.00 -14.97 12.39
N LEU A 362 -2.22 -14.35 13.28
CA LEU A 362 -2.06 -14.71 14.68
C LEU A 362 -3.00 -13.94 15.62
N HIS A 363 -3.90 -13.11 15.09
CA HIS A 363 -4.87 -12.32 15.86
C HIS A 363 -4.23 -11.50 17.00
N PRO A 364 -3.30 -10.59 16.70
CA PRO A 364 -2.65 -9.73 17.69
C PRO A 364 -3.65 -8.87 18.46
N ALA A 365 -3.40 -8.68 19.75
CA ALA A 365 -4.11 -7.72 20.60
C ALA A 365 -3.25 -6.45 20.77
N MET A 366 -3.69 -5.33 20.18
CA MET A 366 -3.00 -4.04 20.32
C MET A 366 -3.37 -3.36 21.65
N HIS A 367 -2.35 -2.86 22.36
CA HIS A 367 -2.50 -2.13 23.61
C HIS A 367 -2.59 -0.63 23.35
N HIS A 368 -3.64 0.00 23.86
CA HIS A 368 -3.84 1.44 23.80
C HIS A 368 -4.44 1.95 25.11
N THR A 369 -4.15 3.19 25.50
CA THR A 369 -4.70 3.79 26.72
C THR A 369 -5.71 4.86 26.34
N GLY A 370 -6.99 4.68 26.71
CA GLY A 370 -8.05 5.66 26.41
C GLY A 370 -8.19 5.97 24.91
N GLY A 371 -8.03 4.96 24.05
CA GLY A 371 -8.08 5.14 22.59
C GLY A 371 -6.87 5.87 22.00
N GLN A 372 -5.75 5.96 22.73
CA GLN A 372 -4.50 6.56 22.26
C GLN A 372 -3.39 5.51 22.18
N LEU A 373 -2.67 5.51 21.06
CA LEU A 373 -1.40 4.80 20.91
C LEU A 373 -0.26 5.78 21.23
N LEU A 374 0.41 5.54 22.35
CA LEU A 374 1.50 6.39 22.83
C LEU A 374 2.83 5.75 22.47
N LEU A 375 3.59 6.34 21.54
CA LEU A 375 4.92 5.87 21.16
C LEU A 375 5.96 6.78 21.79
N LYS A 376 6.66 6.26 22.81
CA LYS A 376 7.72 6.97 23.53
C LYS A 376 9.09 6.55 23.01
N PHE A 377 10.10 7.38 23.23
CA PHE A 377 11.53 7.01 23.12
C PHE A 377 12.00 6.09 24.25
N SER A 378 11.13 5.16 24.64
CA SER A 378 11.33 4.20 25.71
C SER A 378 10.52 2.96 25.40
N GLY A 379 10.97 1.82 25.92
CA GLY A 379 10.30 0.53 25.83
C GLY A 379 8.78 0.64 26.03
N THR A 380 8.02 0.53 24.93
CA THR A 380 6.57 0.60 24.96
C THR A 380 5.98 -0.69 24.43
N HIS A 381 5.11 -1.34 25.22
CA HIS A 381 4.43 -2.56 24.83
C HIS A 381 3.27 -2.22 23.90
N ILE A 382 3.40 -2.57 22.62
CA ILE A 382 2.43 -2.21 21.57
C ILE A 382 1.38 -3.29 21.40
N THR A 383 1.80 -4.56 21.33
CA THR A 383 0.91 -5.66 20.95
C THR A 383 1.30 -6.94 21.68
N THR A 384 0.31 -7.75 22.05
CA THR A 384 0.53 -9.14 22.51
C THR A 384 -0.07 -10.13 21.51
N LEU A 385 0.64 -11.23 21.27
CA LEU A 385 0.16 -12.41 20.57
C LEU A 385 0.23 -13.60 21.52
N GLU A 386 -0.84 -14.38 21.58
CA GLU A 386 -0.84 -15.63 22.33
C GLU A 386 -0.10 -16.71 21.53
N THR A 387 0.97 -17.26 22.11
CA THR A 387 1.75 -18.35 21.51
C THR A 387 1.87 -19.52 22.48
N ALA A 388 2.26 -20.70 21.98
CA ALA A 388 2.44 -21.88 22.82
C ALA A 388 3.51 -21.67 23.91
N ASP A 389 4.55 -20.88 23.62
CA ASP A 389 5.66 -20.57 24.52
C ASP A 389 5.35 -19.41 25.49
N GLY A 390 4.10 -18.94 25.49
CA GLY A 390 3.63 -17.80 26.27
C GLY A 390 3.32 -16.57 25.42
N PRO A 391 2.96 -15.45 26.04
CA PRO A 391 2.62 -14.22 25.33
C PRO A 391 3.86 -13.65 24.64
N LEU A 392 3.81 -13.58 23.31
CA LEU A 392 4.78 -12.87 22.50
C LEU A 392 4.40 -11.39 22.47
N SER A 393 5.28 -10.53 22.96
CA SER A 393 5.04 -9.09 23.07
C SER A 393 5.85 -8.34 22.02
N LEU A 394 5.19 -7.47 21.24
CA LEU A 394 5.84 -6.48 20.39
C LEU A 394 6.10 -5.22 21.21
N TRP A 395 7.36 -4.84 21.31
CA TRP A 395 7.82 -3.63 21.97
C TRP A 395 8.41 -2.66 20.95
N SER A 396 8.17 -1.35 21.11
CA SER A 396 9.01 -0.33 20.48
C SER A 396 10.12 0.12 21.43
N GLU A 397 11.27 0.53 20.87
CA GLU A 397 12.34 1.21 21.61
C GLU A 397 12.83 0.45 22.85
N LEU A 398 12.80 -0.89 22.78
CA LEU A 398 13.17 -1.77 23.90
C LEU A 398 14.69 -1.77 24.10
N ARG A 399 15.15 -0.91 25.01
CA ARG A 399 16.56 -0.83 25.39
C ARG A 399 17.04 -2.09 26.11
N SER A 400 18.18 -2.62 25.71
CA SER A 400 18.78 -3.79 26.34
C SER A 400 20.31 -3.68 26.46
N PRO A 401 20.93 -4.28 27.49
CA PRO A 401 22.37 -4.17 27.71
C PRO A 401 23.18 -4.78 26.56
N LEU A 402 24.25 -4.09 26.14
CA LEU A 402 25.22 -4.60 25.17
C LEU A 402 26.60 -4.07 25.52
N LYS A 403 27.55 -4.98 25.79
CA LYS A 403 28.95 -4.62 26.08
C LYS A 403 29.71 -4.34 24.78
N ASN A 404 30.41 -3.22 24.74
CA ASN A 404 31.25 -2.80 23.62
C ASN A 404 30.50 -2.87 22.28
N PRO A 405 29.44 -2.06 22.09
CA PRO A 405 28.78 -1.95 20.80
C PRO A 405 29.73 -1.39 19.73
N ALA A 406 29.55 -1.79 18.48
CA ALA A 406 30.34 -1.32 17.35
C ALA A 406 30.00 0.13 16.97
N GLY A 407 28.76 0.56 17.18
CA GLY A 407 28.31 1.92 16.90
C GLY A 407 28.88 2.94 17.88
N LYS A 408 29.50 4.01 17.37
CA LYS A 408 30.10 5.09 18.17
C LYS A 408 29.12 5.82 19.10
N SER A 409 27.82 5.82 18.76
CA SER A 409 26.77 6.49 19.54
C SER A 409 26.20 5.64 20.68
N ARG A 410 26.60 4.38 20.80
CA ARG A 410 26.09 3.44 21.81
C ARG A 410 27.19 3.20 22.84
N GLU A 411 26.89 3.39 24.12
CA GLU A 411 27.94 3.25 25.16
C GLU A 411 27.85 1.95 25.95
N ASN A 412 26.64 1.41 26.21
CA ASN A 412 26.46 0.17 26.99
C ASN A 412 25.13 -0.58 26.70
N SER A 413 24.42 -0.18 25.66
CA SER A 413 23.09 -0.70 25.36
C SER A 413 22.80 -0.62 23.87
N MET A 414 21.90 -1.50 23.43
CA MET A 414 21.27 -1.47 22.12
C MET A 414 19.79 -1.12 22.30
N GLN A 415 19.19 -0.52 21.28
CA GLN A 415 17.81 -0.07 21.28
C GLN A 415 17.31 -0.12 19.84
N PRO A 416 16.77 -1.26 19.39
CA PRO A 416 16.13 -1.36 18.08
C PRO A 416 14.78 -0.63 18.10
N ASP A 417 14.32 -0.19 16.93
CA ASP A 417 13.00 0.43 16.78
C ASP A 417 11.88 -0.49 17.28
N TYR A 418 11.95 -1.80 16.95
CA TYR A 418 11.01 -2.80 17.43
C TYR A 418 11.68 -4.10 17.87
N SER A 419 11.06 -4.78 18.84
CA SER A 419 11.46 -6.11 19.33
C SER A 419 10.26 -6.99 19.62
N PHE A 420 10.30 -8.22 19.13
CA PHE A 420 9.36 -9.28 19.51
C PHE A 420 10.00 -10.12 20.60
N CYS A 421 9.41 -10.14 21.79
CA CYS A 421 10.00 -10.83 22.95
C CYS A 421 8.98 -11.69 23.70
N ILE A 422 9.41 -12.86 24.13
CA ILE A 422 8.64 -13.80 24.95
C ILE A 422 9.06 -13.60 26.39
N ASN A 423 8.08 -13.31 27.26
CA ASN A 423 8.33 -13.25 28.69
C ASN A 423 8.23 -14.67 29.28
N GLN A 424 9.39 -15.30 29.54
CA GLN A 424 9.45 -16.66 30.09
C GLN A 424 9.26 -16.69 31.63
N GLY A 425 8.91 -15.58 32.28
CA GLY A 425 8.70 -15.51 33.73
C GLY A 425 9.97 -15.67 34.58
N THR A 426 11.14 -15.90 33.97
CA THR A 426 12.45 -16.08 34.62
C THR A 426 13.22 -14.77 34.82
N GLY A 427 12.64 -13.63 34.41
CA GLY A 427 13.32 -12.32 34.40
C GLY A 427 14.26 -12.12 33.21
N HIS A 428 14.42 -13.12 32.34
CA HIS A 428 15.13 -13.01 31.07
C HIS A 428 14.10 -12.91 29.93
N GLU A 429 14.03 -11.74 29.29
CA GLU A 429 13.28 -11.58 28.04
C GLU A 429 14.09 -12.14 26.87
N THR A 430 13.57 -13.19 26.26
CA THR A 430 14.13 -13.75 25.02
C THR A 430 13.42 -13.10 23.85
N CYS A 431 14.18 -12.43 22.98
CA CYS A 431 13.61 -11.85 21.76
C CYS A 431 13.82 -12.77 20.57
N VAL A 432 12.77 -12.91 19.77
CA VAL A 432 12.69 -13.81 18.63
C VAL A 432 12.92 -13.07 17.31
N ALA A 433 12.62 -11.78 17.29
CA ALA A 433 12.93 -10.89 16.19
C ALA A 433 13.20 -9.48 16.70
N VAL A 434 14.09 -8.76 16.02
CA VAL A 434 14.31 -7.32 16.19
C VAL A 434 14.30 -6.64 14.84
N ILE A 435 13.77 -5.43 14.80
CA ILE A 435 13.58 -4.66 13.56
C ILE A 435 14.18 -3.28 13.76
N GLU A 436 15.08 -2.92 12.85
CA GLU A 436 15.68 -1.60 12.74
C GLU A 436 15.15 -0.92 11.48
N CYS A 437 14.58 0.27 11.66
CA CYS A 437 14.04 1.11 10.60
C CYS A 437 15.07 2.18 10.22
N LYS A 438 15.33 2.31 8.92
CA LYS A 438 16.16 3.38 8.37
C LYS A 438 15.45 4.04 7.21
N GLN A 439 15.48 5.37 7.18
CA GLN A 439 14.94 6.14 6.07
C GLN A 439 16.07 6.81 5.31
N TYR A 440 17.06 6.02 4.87
CA TYR A 440 18.14 6.53 4.06
C TYR A 440 17.86 6.31 2.58
N GLN A 441 18.05 7.35 1.80
CA GLN A 441 18.03 7.26 0.34
C GLN A 441 19.16 6.35 -0.17
N LYS A 442 20.36 6.44 0.43
CA LYS A 442 21.49 5.55 0.17
C LYS A 442 21.90 4.82 1.44
N ALA A 443 22.03 3.51 1.36
CA ALA A 443 22.45 2.68 2.49
C ALA A 443 23.80 3.17 3.08
N SER A 444 23.83 3.45 4.39
CA SER A 444 25.07 3.71 5.11
C SER A 444 25.63 2.38 5.61
N ARG A 445 26.56 1.80 4.85
CA ARG A 445 27.12 0.46 5.12
C ARG A 445 27.63 0.33 6.55
N SER A 446 28.45 1.27 7.01
CA SER A 446 29.03 1.27 8.36
C SER A 446 27.93 1.25 9.43
N ASN A 447 26.96 2.15 9.34
CA ASN A 447 25.84 2.21 10.28
C ASN A 447 24.95 0.97 10.24
N PHE A 448 24.68 0.42 9.05
CA PHE A 448 23.80 -0.74 8.89
C PHE A 448 24.46 -2.00 9.44
N VAL A 449 25.71 -2.26 9.05
CA VAL A 449 26.48 -3.42 9.52
C VAL A 449 26.68 -3.35 11.04
N ASN A 450 27.05 -2.18 11.58
CA ASN A 450 27.21 -2.01 13.02
C ASN A 450 25.91 -2.27 13.77
N ALA A 451 24.77 -1.76 13.27
CA ALA A 451 23.48 -1.99 13.90
C ALA A 451 23.11 -3.49 13.91
N VAL A 452 23.20 -4.15 12.76
CA VAL A 452 22.87 -5.57 12.62
C VAL A 452 23.77 -6.46 13.49
N ASN A 453 25.10 -6.22 13.49
CA ASN A 453 26.04 -7.00 14.29
C ASN A 453 25.84 -6.76 15.80
N ASP A 454 25.58 -5.52 16.22
CA ASP A 454 25.25 -5.20 17.62
C ASP A 454 24.00 -5.96 18.09
N TYR A 455 22.95 -5.97 17.28
CA TYR A 455 21.72 -6.68 17.61
C TYR A 455 21.91 -8.21 17.59
N GLY A 456 22.63 -8.75 16.62
CA GLY A 456 22.98 -10.17 16.60
C GLY A 456 23.78 -10.59 17.84
N LYS A 457 24.69 -9.73 18.30
CA LYS A 457 25.49 -9.97 19.51
C LYS A 457 24.67 -9.90 20.79
N GLY A 458 23.76 -8.92 20.89
CA GLY A 458 22.95 -8.72 22.10
C GLY A 458 21.69 -9.58 22.18
N ARG A 459 21.17 -10.07 21.05
CA ARG A 459 19.97 -10.93 20.95
C ARG A 459 20.36 -12.24 20.27
N THR A 460 20.90 -13.18 21.02
CA THR A 460 21.56 -14.40 20.51
C THR A 460 20.68 -15.30 19.64
N ASP A 461 19.37 -15.29 19.86
CA ASP A 461 18.43 -16.17 19.18
C ASP A 461 17.44 -15.43 18.28
N ALA A 462 17.54 -14.09 18.22
CA ALA A 462 16.64 -13.28 17.40
C ALA A 462 17.04 -13.32 15.92
N ALA A 463 16.01 -13.33 15.06
CA ALA A 463 16.11 -12.86 13.69
C ALA A 463 16.30 -11.33 13.68
N ILE A 464 17.28 -10.85 12.93
CA ILE A 464 17.64 -9.43 12.86
C ILE A 464 17.16 -8.88 11.52
N PHE A 465 16.22 -7.95 11.55
CA PHE A 465 15.71 -7.27 10.37
C PHE A 465 16.24 -5.83 10.34
N LEU A 466 16.89 -5.46 9.24
CA LEU A 466 17.14 -4.06 8.90
C LEU A 466 16.34 -3.72 7.66
N ILE A 467 15.46 -2.74 7.77
CA ILE A 467 14.66 -2.28 6.64
C ILE A 467 15.00 -0.83 6.33
N ASN A 468 15.15 -0.54 5.05
CA ASN A 468 15.50 0.78 4.57
C ASN A 468 14.52 1.28 3.51
N TYR A 469 14.18 2.56 3.59
CA TYR A 469 13.32 3.24 2.62
C TYR A 469 13.93 3.25 1.21
N GLY A 470 15.21 3.63 1.10
CA GLY A 470 15.95 3.60 -0.16
C GLY A 470 16.59 2.25 -0.47
N PRO A 471 17.21 2.10 -1.66
CA PRO A 471 17.86 0.87 -2.07
C PRO A 471 18.98 0.42 -1.12
N VAL A 472 19.13 -0.90 -1.01
CA VAL A 472 20.25 -1.53 -0.31
C VAL A 472 20.88 -2.57 -1.23
N HIS A 473 22.16 -2.41 -1.51
CA HIS A 473 22.94 -3.35 -2.30
C HIS A 473 23.96 -4.00 -1.37
N ILE A 474 23.67 -5.24 -0.94
CA ILE A 474 24.62 -6.02 -0.14
C ILE A 474 25.72 -6.51 -1.08
N THR A 475 26.88 -5.88 -0.99
CA THR A 475 28.08 -6.27 -1.72
C THR A 475 28.93 -7.23 -0.88
N SER A 476 29.84 -7.97 -1.51
CA SER A 476 30.72 -8.96 -0.85
C SER A 476 31.60 -8.40 0.29
N ASN A 477 31.70 -7.08 0.40
CA ASN A 477 32.41 -6.40 1.47
C ASN A 477 31.55 -6.17 2.73
N TRP A 478 30.24 -6.42 2.74
CA TRP A 478 29.42 -6.38 3.96
C TRP A 478 29.74 -7.62 4.81
N THR A 479 30.53 -7.44 5.87
CA THR A 479 30.83 -8.52 6.82
C THR A 479 29.80 -8.49 7.95
N LEU A 480 28.80 -9.36 7.84
CA LEU A 480 27.83 -9.62 8.91
C LEU A 480 28.37 -10.74 9.79
N ASP A 481 28.36 -10.54 11.11
CA ASP A 481 28.82 -11.54 12.07
C ASP A 481 27.82 -12.71 12.20
N TYR A 482 26.56 -12.47 11.82
CA TYR A 482 25.44 -13.41 11.96
C TYR A 482 24.56 -13.46 10.70
N PRO A 483 25.12 -13.83 9.52
CA PRO A 483 24.44 -13.69 8.23
C PRO A 483 23.23 -14.62 8.06
N ASP A 484 23.21 -15.75 8.76
CA ASP A 484 22.16 -16.78 8.76
C ASP A 484 20.83 -16.30 9.37
N ARG A 485 20.88 -15.29 10.23
CA ARG A 485 19.72 -14.70 10.89
C ARG A 485 19.60 -13.18 10.69
N SER A 486 20.36 -12.62 9.75
CA SER A 486 20.31 -11.20 9.41
C SER A 486 19.65 -10.99 8.05
N PHE A 487 18.53 -10.28 8.04
CA PHE A 487 17.73 -9.98 6.86
C PHE A 487 17.74 -8.48 6.61
N ILE A 488 18.26 -8.07 5.45
CA ILE A 488 18.36 -6.65 5.09
C ILE A 488 17.50 -6.39 3.86
N PHE A 489 16.53 -5.48 3.99
CA PHE A 489 15.61 -5.10 2.94
C PHE A 489 15.82 -3.64 2.58
N GLY A 490 16.03 -3.35 1.29
CA GLY A 490 15.98 -2.00 0.74
C GLY A 490 14.69 -1.76 -0.03
N ASN A 491 14.43 -0.50 -0.39
CA ASN A 491 13.21 -0.12 -1.12
C ASN A 491 11.91 -0.56 -0.41
N VAL A 492 11.92 -0.63 0.93
CA VAL A 492 10.71 -0.91 1.71
C VAL A 492 9.96 0.40 1.87
N LYS A 493 9.02 0.66 0.96
CA LYS A 493 8.19 1.86 0.89
C LYS A 493 6.76 1.49 0.47
N PRO A 494 5.76 2.36 0.70
CA PRO A 494 4.40 2.11 0.24
C PRO A 494 4.35 1.89 -1.27
N ASP A 495 3.49 0.98 -1.72
CA ASP A 495 3.38 0.64 -3.14
C ASP A 495 3.12 1.89 -3.99
N VAL A 496 4.16 2.37 -4.67
CA VAL A 496 4.03 3.35 -5.75
C VAL A 496 4.11 2.54 -7.04
N PRO A 497 3.05 2.49 -7.86
CA PRO A 497 3.11 1.85 -9.16
C PRO A 497 4.17 2.58 -9.98
N SER A 498 5.38 2.04 -10.00
CA SER A 498 6.49 2.51 -10.81
C SER A 498 6.83 1.38 -11.78
N PRO A 499 6.90 1.67 -13.10
CA PRO A 499 7.20 0.66 -14.12
C PRO A 499 8.58 0.00 -13.95
N HIS A 500 9.43 0.51 -13.05
CA HIS A 500 10.81 0.03 -12.83
C HIS A 500 11.04 -0.67 -11.49
N GLN A 501 10.02 -0.88 -10.65
CA GLN A 501 10.22 -1.58 -9.38
C GLN A 501 10.29 -3.11 -9.58
N SER A 502 11.50 -3.65 -9.38
CA SER A 502 11.72 -5.08 -9.13
C SER A 502 10.99 -5.52 -7.84
N ALA A 503 10.61 -6.81 -7.79
CA ALA A 503 9.90 -7.52 -6.71
C ALA A 503 9.54 -6.71 -5.44
N ASN A 504 8.25 -6.62 -5.11
CA ASN A 504 7.70 -5.90 -3.96
C ASN A 504 8.43 -6.25 -2.64
N GLN A 505 9.44 -5.44 -2.28
CA GLN A 505 10.29 -5.66 -1.11
C GLN A 505 9.50 -5.57 0.19
N THR A 506 8.47 -4.74 0.22
CA THR A 506 7.51 -4.63 1.34
C THR A 506 6.80 -5.97 1.58
N ALA A 507 6.37 -6.65 0.51
CA ALA A 507 5.78 -7.98 0.60
C ALA A 507 6.82 -9.04 1.02
N SER A 508 8.05 -8.99 0.48
CA SER A 508 9.13 -9.92 0.87
C SER A 508 9.50 -9.79 2.35
N PHE A 509 9.62 -8.56 2.86
CA PHE A 509 9.83 -8.31 4.28
C PHE A 509 8.71 -8.88 5.14
N THR A 510 7.46 -8.53 4.80
CA THR A 510 6.27 -8.98 5.55
C THR A 510 6.19 -10.51 5.58
N ALA A 511 6.41 -11.17 4.44
CA ALA A 511 6.39 -12.63 4.33
C ALA A 511 7.50 -13.29 5.16
N ARG A 512 8.72 -12.75 5.12
CA ARG A 512 9.84 -13.29 5.90
C ARG A 512 9.65 -13.12 7.40
N LEU A 513 9.14 -11.96 7.83
CA LEU A 513 8.79 -11.75 9.23
C LEU A 513 7.69 -12.71 9.67
N GLN A 514 6.64 -12.87 8.86
CA GLN A 514 5.56 -13.82 9.13
C GLN A 514 6.11 -15.25 9.25
N GLU A 515 7.01 -15.70 8.39
CA GLU A 515 7.67 -17.01 8.50
C GLU A 515 8.38 -17.20 9.85
N VAL A 516 9.15 -16.19 10.29
CA VAL A 516 9.82 -16.22 11.60
C VAL A 516 8.81 -16.32 12.74
N LEU A 517 7.73 -15.53 12.69
CA LEU A 517 6.69 -15.54 13.73
C LEU A 517 5.90 -16.87 13.75
N MET A 518 5.61 -17.44 12.58
CA MET A 518 4.90 -18.71 12.46
C MET A 518 5.76 -19.88 12.95
N ALA A 519 7.06 -19.88 12.66
CA ALA A 519 7.96 -20.93 13.14
C ALA A 519 7.91 -21.09 14.68
N LEU A 520 7.71 -20.00 15.42
CA LEU A 520 7.53 -20.02 16.88
C LEU A 520 6.19 -20.64 17.29
N HIS A 521 5.11 -20.30 16.57
CA HIS A 521 3.80 -20.89 16.84
C HIS A 521 3.81 -22.42 16.60
N TYR A 522 4.61 -22.88 15.64
CA TYR A 522 4.70 -24.29 15.25
C TYR A 522 5.71 -25.12 16.05
N THR A 523 6.72 -24.51 16.69
CA THR A 523 7.82 -25.27 17.29
C THR A 523 7.47 -25.93 18.63
N GLN A 524 6.42 -25.52 19.35
CA GLN A 524 6.13 -26.01 20.71
C GLN A 524 4.67 -26.38 20.99
N ALA A 525 3.69 -25.92 20.20
CA ALA A 525 2.41 -26.63 20.12
C ALA A 525 2.68 -27.92 19.36
N GLY A 526 3.28 -28.91 20.04
CA GLY A 526 3.81 -30.13 19.44
C GLY A 526 2.89 -30.56 18.32
N THR A 527 3.40 -30.48 17.09
CA THR A 527 2.63 -30.58 15.84
C THR A 527 1.53 -31.59 16.08
N PRO A 528 0.24 -31.19 16.19
CA PRO A 528 -0.78 -32.08 16.72
C PRO A 528 -0.66 -33.37 15.93
N ALA A 529 -0.32 -34.45 16.64
CA ALA A 529 0.09 -35.67 15.98
C ALA A 529 -1.01 -36.02 14.98
N ILE A 530 -0.68 -36.09 13.69
CA ILE A 530 -1.71 -36.28 12.67
C ILE A 530 -2.48 -37.53 13.04
N THR A 531 -3.76 -37.36 13.41
CA THR A 531 -4.58 -38.45 13.95
C THR A 531 -5.30 -39.17 12.82
N HIS A 532 -5.65 -38.43 11.76
CA HIS A 532 -6.43 -38.91 10.63
C HIS A 532 -5.94 -38.29 9.32
N PHE A 533 -5.92 -39.10 8.26
CA PHE A 533 -6.00 -38.67 6.88
C PHE A 533 -7.41 -38.98 6.38
N ILE A 534 -8.13 -37.96 5.94
CA ILE A 534 -9.52 -38.10 5.48
C ILE A 534 -9.56 -37.70 4.01
N VAL A 535 -9.85 -38.67 3.15
CA VAL A 535 -9.84 -38.49 1.69
C VAL A 535 -11.26 -38.56 1.17
N ASP A 536 -11.72 -37.47 0.56
CA ASP A 536 -12.97 -37.41 -0.18
C ASP A 536 -12.89 -38.30 -1.42
N ILE A 537 -13.85 -39.21 -1.56
CA ILE A 537 -13.95 -40.15 -2.68
C ILE A 537 -15.19 -39.90 -3.56
N SER A 538 -15.75 -38.69 -3.53
CA SER A 538 -16.80 -38.26 -4.47
C SER A 538 -16.40 -38.43 -5.94
N GLY A 539 -17.41 -38.38 -6.82
CA GLY A 539 -17.19 -38.36 -8.26
C GLY A 539 -16.32 -37.19 -8.74
N SER A 540 -16.40 -36.01 -8.10
CA SER A 540 -15.58 -34.84 -8.46
C SER A 540 -14.09 -35.03 -8.12
N MET A 541 -13.78 -35.87 -7.13
CA MET A 541 -12.40 -36.22 -6.77
C MET A 541 -11.68 -37.14 -7.78
N GLN A 542 -12.38 -37.61 -8.82
CA GLN A 542 -11.84 -38.56 -9.79
C GLN A 542 -10.64 -38.03 -10.58
N GLU A 543 -10.65 -36.76 -10.96
CA GLU A 543 -9.53 -36.17 -11.72
C GLU A 543 -8.30 -35.98 -10.81
N TYR A 544 -8.52 -35.53 -9.57
CA TYR A 544 -7.45 -35.24 -8.62
C TYR A 544 -6.76 -36.50 -8.10
N LEU A 545 -7.52 -37.52 -7.69
CA LEU A 545 -6.98 -38.77 -7.15
C LEU A 545 -6.30 -39.66 -8.20
N ARG A 546 -6.35 -39.29 -9.49
CA ARG A 546 -5.59 -39.93 -10.57
C ARG A 546 -4.35 -39.15 -10.97
N HIS A 547 -4.19 -37.92 -10.48
CA HIS A 547 -3.08 -37.06 -10.85
C HIS A 547 -1.79 -37.47 -10.10
N ALA A 548 -0.72 -37.78 -10.85
CA ALA A 548 0.50 -38.35 -10.27
C ALA A 548 1.18 -37.44 -9.23
N ALA A 549 1.19 -36.12 -9.47
CA ALA A 549 1.75 -35.17 -8.51
C ALA A 549 0.96 -35.13 -7.20
N PHE A 550 -0.37 -35.24 -7.29
CA PHE A 550 -1.26 -35.24 -6.14
C PHE A 550 -1.10 -36.52 -5.30
N ILE A 551 -1.05 -37.68 -5.95
CA ILE A 551 -0.77 -38.97 -5.29
C ILE A 551 0.61 -38.94 -4.61
N LYS A 552 1.64 -38.38 -5.26
CA LYS A 552 2.98 -38.25 -4.70
C LYS A 552 2.97 -37.44 -3.40
N GLU A 553 2.21 -36.35 -3.38
CA GLU A 553 2.08 -35.49 -2.20
C GLU A 553 1.36 -36.21 -1.04
N ILE A 554 0.21 -36.84 -1.31
CA ILE A 554 -0.52 -37.63 -0.30
C ILE A 554 0.36 -38.76 0.26
N THR A 555 1.14 -39.41 -0.61
CA THR A 555 2.09 -40.46 -0.20
C THR A 555 3.18 -39.90 0.72
N ALA A 556 3.74 -38.73 0.40
CA ALA A 556 4.77 -38.10 1.22
C ALA A 556 4.24 -37.71 2.61
N LEU A 557 3.00 -37.24 2.69
CA LEU A 557 2.38 -36.84 3.96
C LEU A 557 1.99 -38.04 4.82
N THR A 558 1.37 -39.06 4.23
CA THR A 558 1.03 -40.29 4.97
C THR A 558 2.27 -40.99 5.53
N ALA A 559 3.41 -40.90 4.84
CA ALA A 559 4.69 -41.39 5.34
C ALA A 559 5.23 -40.64 6.58
N GLN A 560 4.82 -39.38 6.80
CA GLN A 560 5.23 -38.60 7.97
C GLN A 560 4.44 -38.98 9.23
N ALA A 561 3.27 -39.61 9.09
CA ALA A 561 2.42 -40.02 10.19
C ALA A 561 1.81 -41.42 9.97
N PRO A 562 2.63 -42.48 9.96
CA PRO A 562 2.17 -43.84 9.65
C PRO A 562 1.19 -44.42 10.68
N ALA A 563 1.14 -43.86 11.89
CA ALA A 563 0.22 -44.27 12.95
C ALA A 563 -1.18 -43.63 12.80
N ALA A 564 -1.34 -42.62 11.94
CA ALA A 564 -2.63 -41.97 11.70
C ALA A 564 -3.62 -42.94 11.04
N LYS A 565 -4.91 -42.80 11.33
CA LYS A 565 -5.94 -43.55 10.60
C LYS A 565 -6.13 -42.97 9.20
N LEU A 566 -6.47 -43.79 8.21
CA LEU A 566 -6.89 -43.35 6.89
C LEU A 566 -8.39 -43.57 6.74
N LEU A 567 -9.13 -42.57 6.28
CA LEU A 567 -10.57 -42.63 6.04
C LEU A 567 -10.85 -42.28 4.59
N ALA A 568 -11.65 -43.10 3.92
CA ALA A 568 -12.28 -42.76 2.65
C ALA A 568 -13.71 -42.30 2.96
N VAL A 569 -14.08 -41.08 2.55
CA VAL A 569 -15.36 -40.46 2.89
C VAL A 569 -16.13 -39.99 1.66
N ASP A 570 -17.44 -40.15 1.69
CA ASP A 570 -18.40 -39.56 0.75
C ASP A 570 -19.48 -38.79 1.53
N ASN A 571 -20.75 -39.19 1.47
CA ASN A 571 -21.78 -38.73 2.40
C ASN A 571 -21.64 -39.39 3.79
N THR A 572 -20.84 -40.46 3.88
CA THR A 572 -20.52 -41.22 5.10
C THR A 572 -19.05 -41.63 5.11
N VAL A 573 -18.58 -42.23 6.21
CA VAL A 573 -17.27 -42.91 6.20
C VAL A 573 -17.43 -44.25 5.46
N TYR A 574 -16.95 -44.30 4.21
CA TYR A 574 -17.04 -45.48 3.35
C TYR A 574 -16.11 -46.60 3.84
N ARG A 575 -14.88 -46.25 4.22
CA ARG A 575 -13.88 -47.21 4.73
C ARG A 575 -12.86 -46.56 5.63
N THR A 576 -12.37 -47.32 6.61
CA THR A 576 -11.32 -46.91 7.55
C THR A 576 -10.18 -47.93 7.53
N TRP A 577 -8.96 -47.43 7.61
CA TRP A 577 -7.75 -48.20 7.89
C TRP A 577 -7.09 -47.66 9.15
N ASP A 578 -6.59 -48.55 10.01
CA ASP A 578 -5.98 -48.14 11.29
C ASP A 578 -4.64 -47.41 11.11
N HIS A 579 -4.01 -47.54 9.94
CA HIS A 579 -2.72 -46.95 9.62
C HIS A 579 -2.70 -46.36 8.19
N ALA A 580 -2.20 -45.15 8.07
CA ALA A 580 -1.98 -44.46 6.81
C ALA A 580 -0.60 -44.87 6.26
N GLY A 581 -0.59 -45.63 5.17
CA GLY A 581 0.65 -46.09 4.56
C GLY A 581 0.45 -46.53 3.10
N PRO A 582 1.51 -46.97 2.42
CA PRO A 582 1.46 -47.28 0.99
C PRO A 582 0.39 -48.33 0.63
N ALA A 583 0.17 -49.32 1.51
CA ALA A 583 -0.83 -50.36 1.29
C ALA A 583 -2.27 -49.84 1.40
N SER A 584 -2.60 -49.11 2.48
CA SER A 584 -3.93 -48.54 2.68
C SER A 584 -4.25 -47.46 1.66
N LEU A 585 -3.26 -46.63 1.27
CA LEU A 585 -3.44 -45.65 0.20
C LEU A 585 -3.70 -46.32 -1.16
N LYS A 586 -2.98 -47.41 -1.49
CA LYS A 586 -3.23 -48.17 -2.71
C LYS A 586 -4.66 -48.75 -2.74
N GLU A 587 -5.14 -49.26 -1.61
CA GLU A 587 -6.52 -49.76 -1.50
C GLU A 587 -7.55 -48.63 -1.61
N LEU A 588 -7.28 -47.47 -1.01
CA LEU A 588 -8.14 -46.29 -1.11
C LEU A 588 -8.27 -45.82 -2.56
N LEU A 589 -7.16 -45.72 -3.29
CA LEU A 589 -7.14 -45.30 -4.69
C LEU A 589 -7.80 -46.31 -5.64
N ALA A 590 -8.04 -47.55 -5.18
CA ALA A 590 -8.77 -48.56 -5.93
C ALA A 590 -10.29 -48.53 -5.68
N LEU A 591 -10.77 -47.70 -4.76
CA LEU A 591 -12.20 -47.57 -4.48
C LEU A 591 -12.96 -46.90 -5.63
N PRO A 592 -14.25 -47.26 -5.85
CA PRO A 592 -15.06 -46.60 -6.85
C PRO A 592 -15.36 -45.15 -6.41
N LEU A 593 -14.92 -44.17 -7.20
CA LEU A 593 -15.21 -42.76 -6.99
C LEU A 593 -16.59 -42.43 -7.59
N ARG A 594 -17.63 -42.37 -6.75
CA ARG A 594 -19.03 -42.19 -7.19
C ARG A 594 -19.83 -41.37 -6.19
N GLY A 595 -20.85 -40.68 -6.70
CA GLY A 595 -21.85 -39.98 -5.87
C GLY A 595 -21.46 -38.55 -5.49
N SER A 596 -22.37 -37.89 -4.76
CA SER A 596 -22.13 -36.63 -4.06
C SER A 596 -21.38 -36.86 -2.76
N THR A 597 -20.78 -35.80 -2.21
CA THR A 597 -20.18 -35.79 -0.88
C THR A 597 -20.94 -34.86 0.06
N ASP A 598 -21.09 -35.29 1.31
CA ASP A 598 -21.50 -34.48 2.45
C ASP A 598 -20.47 -34.71 3.57
N LEU A 599 -19.37 -33.96 3.50
CA LEU A 599 -18.28 -34.06 4.48
C LEU A 599 -18.78 -33.74 5.89
N THR A 600 -19.81 -32.90 6.03
CA THR A 600 -20.33 -32.54 7.36
C THR A 600 -21.00 -33.74 8.01
N ALA A 601 -21.82 -34.46 7.26
CA ALA A 601 -22.45 -35.70 7.73
C ALA A 601 -21.39 -36.78 8.01
N ALA A 602 -20.43 -36.97 7.11
CA ALA A 602 -19.39 -37.99 7.23
C ALA A 602 -18.45 -37.74 8.43
N LEU A 603 -18.15 -36.48 8.74
CA LEU A 603 -17.23 -36.08 9.82
C LEU A 603 -17.92 -35.93 11.17
N LYS A 604 -19.23 -36.15 11.26
CA LYS A 604 -19.97 -36.02 12.50
C LYS A 604 -19.46 -36.99 13.56
N GLY A 605 -18.90 -36.42 14.64
CA GLY A 605 -18.33 -37.18 15.76
C GLY A 605 -16.87 -37.61 15.58
N ILE A 606 -16.21 -37.16 14.51
CA ILE A 606 -14.77 -37.32 14.30
C ILE A 606 -14.08 -36.05 14.78
N ASP A 607 -13.08 -36.21 15.64
CA ASP A 607 -12.19 -35.09 16.01
C ASP A 607 -11.24 -34.78 14.86
N VAL A 608 -11.49 -33.67 14.17
CA VAL A 608 -10.71 -33.22 13.02
C VAL A 608 -9.58 -32.26 13.38
N SER A 609 -9.42 -31.89 14.66
CA SER A 609 -8.41 -30.90 15.08
C SER A 609 -6.98 -31.29 14.71
N GLY A 610 -6.70 -32.61 14.62
CA GLY A 610 -5.44 -33.20 14.16
C GLY A 610 -5.53 -33.89 12.80
N ALA A 611 -6.58 -33.65 12.01
CA ALA A 611 -6.81 -34.33 10.75
C ALA A 611 -6.22 -33.58 9.54
N VAL A 612 -5.67 -34.33 8.60
CA VAL A 612 -5.38 -33.87 7.24
C VAL A 612 -6.56 -34.27 6.35
N ILE A 613 -7.29 -33.29 5.82
CA ILE A 613 -8.42 -33.53 4.91
C ILE A 613 -7.97 -33.27 3.47
N ILE A 614 -8.31 -34.19 2.56
CA ILE A 614 -7.99 -34.13 1.14
C ILE A 614 -9.31 -34.10 0.38
N THR A 615 -9.63 -32.98 -0.26
CA THR A 615 -10.89 -32.76 -0.99
C THR A 615 -10.70 -31.67 -2.06
N ASP A 616 -11.76 -31.34 -2.79
CA ASP A 616 -11.81 -30.30 -3.80
C ASP A 616 -12.43 -29.00 -3.24
N GLU A 617 -12.73 -28.06 -4.13
CA GLU A 617 -13.32 -26.76 -3.76
C GLU A 617 -14.75 -26.90 -3.20
N ASP A 618 -15.51 -27.91 -3.60
CA ASP A 618 -16.87 -28.10 -3.09
C ASP A 618 -16.84 -28.69 -1.68
N GLY A 619 -15.95 -29.65 -1.40
CA GLY A 619 -15.75 -30.13 -0.03
C GLY A 619 -15.18 -29.03 0.88
N ARG A 620 -14.32 -28.15 0.37
CA ARG A 620 -13.90 -26.94 1.11
C ARG A 620 -15.08 -26.05 1.46
N LYS A 621 -16.01 -25.76 0.55
CA LYS A 621 -17.19 -24.93 0.88
C LYS A 621 -18.04 -25.57 1.99
N GLN A 622 -18.17 -26.89 2.00
CA GLN A 622 -18.91 -27.62 3.04
C GLN A 622 -18.25 -27.50 4.41
N LEU A 623 -16.95 -27.78 4.49
CA LEU A 623 -16.18 -27.67 5.73
C LEU A 623 -16.24 -26.24 6.30
N ARG A 624 -16.07 -25.21 5.45
CA ARG A 624 -16.15 -23.79 5.84
C ARG A 624 -17.53 -23.39 6.35
N SER A 625 -18.59 -23.75 5.61
CA SER A 625 -19.97 -23.40 5.99
C SER A 625 -20.41 -24.03 7.31
N ASN A 626 -19.79 -25.13 7.71
CA ASN A 626 -20.08 -25.85 8.96
C ASN A 626 -19.05 -25.61 10.07
N GLY A 627 -18.09 -24.69 9.87
CA GLY A 627 -17.09 -24.33 10.87
C GLY A 627 -16.12 -25.46 11.23
N ILE A 628 -15.96 -26.46 10.36
CA ILE A 628 -15.06 -27.58 10.57
C ILE A 628 -13.63 -27.13 10.26
N ARG A 629 -12.71 -27.27 11.21
CA ARG A 629 -11.32 -26.80 11.12
C ARG A 629 -10.35 -27.98 11.18
N PRO A 630 -9.93 -28.56 10.04
CA PRO A 630 -8.88 -29.57 10.05
C PRO A 630 -7.53 -28.95 10.40
N TYR A 631 -6.56 -29.78 10.82
CA TYR A 631 -5.17 -29.34 10.97
C TYR A 631 -4.60 -28.83 9.63
N LEU A 632 -4.84 -29.60 8.57
CA LEU A 632 -4.38 -29.29 7.23
C LEU A 632 -5.44 -29.69 6.21
N LEU A 633 -5.76 -28.81 5.27
CA LEU A 633 -6.57 -29.09 4.11
C LEU A 633 -5.69 -29.11 2.85
N ILE A 634 -5.86 -30.14 2.03
CA ILE A 634 -5.13 -30.32 0.78
C ILE A 634 -6.13 -30.40 -0.37
N MET A 635 -5.91 -29.56 -1.36
CA MET A 635 -6.73 -29.50 -2.56
C MET A 635 -5.88 -29.25 -3.78
N GLN A 636 -6.36 -29.70 -4.94
CA GLN A 636 -5.75 -29.37 -6.22
C GLN A 636 -6.56 -28.25 -6.87
N GLU A 637 -5.88 -27.18 -7.25
CA GLU A 637 -6.47 -26.05 -7.96
C GLU A 637 -6.74 -26.42 -9.43
N ALA A 638 -7.57 -25.61 -10.11
CA ALA A 638 -7.96 -25.87 -11.50
C ALA A 638 -6.78 -25.90 -12.50
N ASP A 639 -5.64 -25.27 -12.14
CA ASP A 639 -4.40 -25.27 -12.91
C ASP A 639 -3.52 -26.51 -12.66
N GLY A 640 -3.97 -27.42 -11.79
CA GLY A 640 -3.27 -28.64 -11.41
C GLY A 640 -2.27 -28.45 -10.28
N SER A 641 -2.07 -27.24 -9.75
CA SER A 641 -1.23 -26.98 -8.58
C SER A 641 -1.88 -27.51 -7.30
N ILE A 642 -1.06 -27.84 -6.29
CA ILE A 642 -1.55 -28.34 -5.00
C ILE A 642 -1.51 -27.21 -4.00
N ARG A 643 -2.68 -26.89 -3.43
CA ARG A 643 -2.81 -25.92 -2.35
C ARG A 643 -2.94 -26.62 -1.01
N LYS A 644 -2.18 -26.12 -0.04
CA LYS A 644 -2.22 -26.54 1.37
C LYS A 644 -2.76 -25.38 2.18
N ILE A 645 -3.83 -25.60 2.92
CA ILE A 645 -4.47 -24.59 3.75
C ILE A 645 -4.45 -25.08 5.20
N GLU A 646 -3.76 -24.37 6.07
CA GLU A 646 -3.65 -24.72 7.48
C GLU A 646 -4.92 -24.29 8.22
N GLY A 647 -5.34 -25.09 9.22
CA GLY A 647 -6.62 -24.91 9.93
C GLY A 647 -6.90 -23.51 10.46
N ASN A 648 -5.86 -22.77 10.85
CA ASN A 648 -5.97 -21.41 11.37
C ASN A 648 -6.26 -20.37 10.26
N THR A 649 -5.85 -20.63 9.02
CA THR A 649 -6.09 -19.76 7.86
C THR A 649 -7.43 -20.05 7.15
N TYR A 650 -8.08 -21.15 7.55
CA TYR A 650 -9.13 -21.79 6.79
C TYR A 650 -10.44 -20.99 6.65
N LEU A 651 -10.81 -20.17 7.64
CA LEU A 651 -12.06 -19.39 7.59
C LEU A 651 -11.92 -18.03 6.89
N GLN A 652 -10.68 -17.54 6.75
CA GLN A 652 -10.39 -16.18 6.26
C GLN A 652 -10.24 -16.11 4.73
N THR A 653 -9.90 -17.24 4.09
CA THR A 653 -9.86 -17.40 2.62
C THR A 653 -11.11 -18.12 2.14
#